data_AF-A0A1E9AUX8-F1
#
_entry.id   AF-A0A1E9AUX8-F1
#
_cell.length_a   1.000
_cell.length_b   1.000
_cell.length_c   1.000
_cell.angle_alpha   90.00
_cell.angle_beta   90.00
_cell.angle_gamma   90.00
#
_symmetry.space_group_name_H-M   'P 1'
#
loop_
_entity.id
_entity.type
_entity.pdbx_description
1 polymer ?
#
loop_
_entity_poly.entity_id
_entity_poly.type
_entity_poly.pdbx_seq_one_letter_code
_entity_poly.pdbx_strand_id
1 'polypeptide(L)'
;MKRSLSLLLALVMLIGILPFQVFADVESAELETKIEEIEEGAEEKSPLVQEEKEKEEDELQIGDEIKGAPLGAEPNVTLVGQWVNESTTKEDTPKHYELTDKIGYELFNSGLLRGKAKQFLGWSDKAPVGNGVLAEGAKLFSPEDTIADVFGSSIPKDAKIYAVYYEINKPYGDPLPTNPVALLVPGQLATEIKDRINDNKVMIDESLKAEDILKGTDNYSADGVIIDKYKKTDDDKTINEVVLNSELEMDWVAAMLAYKNIAGSNQILPILSRDYGERFENNDFPTDEGKAAGYTHVDLNMDFGKDEGLVVPDQLFLEFKSYSWRPLYAFGFKDDGTKDVLNGLDDYKDLVSNSDPRTKFSVKTKYKAADGKDKNYRKITIRVILRQWDPNDKNTNRGFTGERIPEFSIPKGPQGTVASEILSNMTLRVLGSADGIENKNIVRITDARANELANSEGKENITITGSIKGYMLSSLGTQQVGKFKIPLESDAEINEIKANELKLSYVHKKEEPNPIEKVVLTLDENHFDGKILTHELDKCEEVGKYLYNPSREGYIFRGWNTKSDGSGDFVKASDLICESKTIYAIWEKEAVEHHHEYVPTLPVYADAKKDNVRPSESHSAYIFGYEDKSVRANNNLTRAEAAAMVTRLAKLDLSNKAKADYKDLQDKAWYLPYINAALKADMIDADGENLRPNDKITRAEFAKMLAAIDKENDYVSKFEDVKGHKYEKEINKIDGNKRIAGYEDGTFRPDNNLTRAEAASFLNRMFNRVADDAAIRNLEDSLVKFTDLNKGDWFYYEIVEAANSHELVRRDGSDKYDRLYESWLRLIDNGITR
;
A
#
# COMPACT_ATOMS: atom_id res chain seq x y z
N MET A 1 -54.12 -41.41 23.75
CA MET A 1 -55.05 -41.80 22.66
C MET A 1 -55.73 -40.54 22.11
N LYS A 2 -56.32 -40.65 20.90
CA LYS A 2 -57.41 -39.83 20.30
C LYS A 2 -58.07 -38.78 21.24
N ARG A 3 -58.42 -37.55 20.81
CA ARG A 3 -58.72 -37.07 19.44
C ARG A 3 -58.63 -35.54 19.29
N SER A 4 -58.21 -35.12 18.09
CA SER A 4 -58.51 -33.87 17.34
C SER A 4 -59.52 -32.81 17.84
N LEU A 5 -59.11 -31.53 17.67
CA LEU A 5 -59.78 -30.46 16.91
C LEU A 5 -61.16 -29.91 17.37
N SER A 6 -61.20 -28.58 17.58
CA SER A 6 -62.27 -27.65 17.14
C SER A 6 -61.61 -26.26 17.01
N LEU A 7 -61.53 -25.67 15.82
CA LEU A 7 -62.51 -24.72 15.25
C LEU A 7 -62.82 -23.55 16.22
N LEU A 8 -62.44 -22.30 15.96
CA LEU A 8 -62.59 -21.46 14.74
C LEU A 8 -64.06 -21.21 14.37
N LEU A 9 -64.64 -20.15 14.94
CA LEU A 9 -65.69 -19.36 14.29
C LEU A 9 -65.69 -17.92 14.87
N ALA A 10 -66.19 -16.95 14.11
CA ALA A 10 -66.09 -15.52 14.42
C ALA A 10 -67.43 -14.86 14.78
N LEU A 11 -67.38 -13.89 15.70
CA LEU A 11 -68.36 -12.79 15.90
C LEU A 11 -67.59 -11.73 16.75
N VAL A 12 -67.31 -10.50 16.30
CA VAL A 12 -68.15 -9.38 15.83
C VAL A 12 -68.92 -8.68 16.97
N MET A 13 -68.46 -7.46 17.29
CA MET A 13 -69.11 -6.33 18.00
C MET A 13 -69.69 -6.49 19.42
N LEU A 14 -69.22 -5.63 20.33
CA LEU A 14 -69.96 -4.70 21.23
C LEU A 14 -68.90 -3.72 21.79
N ILE A 15 -68.93 -2.38 21.72
CA ILE A 15 -69.94 -1.32 21.94
C ILE A 15 -70.21 -1.03 23.44
N GLY A 16 -69.92 0.20 23.87
CA GLY A 16 -70.18 0.77 25.22
C GLY A 16 -68.96 1.57 25.76
N ILE A 17 -68.85 2.90 25.89
CA ILE A 17 -69.72 4.10 26.07
C ILE A 17 -69.68 4.67 27.52
N LEU A 18 -68.84 5.70 27.72
CA LEU A 18 -69.02 6.89 28.63
C LEU A 18 -69.09 6.67 30.17
N PRO A 19 -69.18 7.72 31.03
CA PRO A 19 -68.26 8.87 31.19
C PRO A 19 -68.01 9.33 32.67
N PHE A 20 -67.27 10.45 32.86
CA PHE A 20 -67.34 11.42 34.01
C PHE A 20 -66.83 10.90 35.41
N GLN A 21 -66.53 11.72 36.44
CA GLN A 21 -66.62 13.19 36.64
C GLN A 21 -65.62 13.77 37.69
N VAL A 22 -65.18 15.02 37.48
CA VAL A 22 -64.87 16.15 38.42
C VAL A 22 -64.53 15.90 39.91
N PHE A 23 -63.43 16.53 40.38
CA PHE A 23 -63.27 17.53 41.48
C PHE A 23 -61.77 17.96 41.47
N ALA A 24 -61.29 19.22 41.52
CA ALA A 24 -61.69 20.49 42.15
C ALA A 24 -61.62 20.45 43.70
N ASP A 25 -60.88 21.31 44.41
CA ASP A 25 -60.06 22.47 44.02
C ASP A 25 -59.03 22.81 45.14
N VAL A 26 -58.43 24.02 45.12
CA VAL A 26 -57.71 24.75 46.21
C VAL A 26 -56.17 24.89 46.05
N GLU A 27 -55.75 26.12 45.75
CA GLU A 27 -54.41 26.68 46.01
C GLU A 27 -54.31 27.26 47.43
N SER A 28 -53.12 27.31 48.04
CA SER A 28 -52.56 28.53 48.68
C SER A 28 -51.15 28.33 49.29
N ALA A 29 -50.32 29.37 49.18
CA ALA A 29 -49.11 29.76 49.94
C ALA A 29 -48.60 28.85 51.09
N GLU A 30 -47.30 28.51 51.24
CA GLU A 30 -46.04 29.32 51.23
C GLU A 30 -45.72 29.95 52.62
N LEU A 31 -44.41 30.09 52.93
CA LEU A 31 -43.78 30.59 54.19
C LEU A 31 -43.89 29.67 55.45
N GLU A 32 -42.95 29.65 56.40
CA GLU A 32 -41.47 29.82 56.36
C GLU A 32 -40.84 29.34 57.70
N THR A 33 -39.51 29.49 57.86
CA THR A 33 -38.76 29.57 59.14
C THR A 33 -38.70 28.37 60.12
N LYS A 34 -37.56 27.67 60.08
CA LYS A 34 -36.52 27.59 61.14
C LYS A 34 -36.89 27.23 62.61
N ILE A 35 -36.20 26.18 63.12
CA ILE A 35 -35.37 26.13 64.38
C ILE A 35 -36.18 26.19 65.72
N GLU A 36 -35.90 25.47 66.83
CA GLU A 36 -34.70 24.82 67.44
C GLU A 36 -35.08 23.67 68.43
N GLU A 37 -34.09 23.08 69.15
CA GLU A 37 -34.21 22.37 70.48
C GLU A 37 -35.05 21.05 70.53
N ILE A 38 -34.96 20.08 71.47
CA ILE A 38 -34.14 19.65 72.66
C ILE A 38 -34.50 18.14 72.91
N GLU A 39 -33.82 17.18 73.58
CA GLU A 39 -32.56 16.94 74.36
C GLU A 39 -32.09 15.49 73.98
N GLU A 40 -30.81 15.19 73.74
CA GLU A 40 -29.76 14.64 74.66
C GLU A 40 -29.86 13.18 75.18
N GLY A 41 -28.68 12.57 75.41
CA GLY A 41 -28.47 11.37 76.25
C GLY A 41 -28.10 10.06 75.50
N ALA A 42 -26.87 9.53 75.55
CA ALA A 42 -25.65 10.06 76.18
C ALA A 42 -24.35 9.52 75.53
N GLU A 43 -23.28 10.20 75.91
CA GLU A 43 -21.82 10.01 75.80
C GLU A 43 -21.30 8.58 76.15
N GLU A 44 -20.02 8.18 76.04
CA GLU A 44 -18.71 8.80 76.33
C GLU A 44 -17.60 8.11 75.48
N LYS A 45 -16.34 8.56 75.29
CA LYS A 45 -15.51 9.77 75.54
C LYS A 45 -14.28 9.67 74.59
N SER A 46 -13.56 10.73 74.22
CA SER A 46 -12.34 11.26 74.90
C SER A 46 -11.62 12.28 73.98
N PRO A 47 -10.65 13.11 74.45
CA PRO A 47 -10.74 14.55 74.14
C PRO A 47 -9.44 15.26 73.69
N LEU A 48 -9.56 16.57 73.40
CA LEU A 48 -8.51 17.64 73.39
C LEU A 48 -7.39 17.49 72.32
N VAL A 49 -7.25 18.36 71.31
CA VAL A 49 -6.97 19.83 71.25
C VAL A 49 -5.49 20.13 70.91
N GLN A 50 -5.32 20.78 69.74
CA GLN A 50 -4.25 21.70 69.30
C GLN A 50 -2.77 21.42 69.66
N GLU A 51 -1.96 21.19 68.62
CA GLU A 51 -0.85 22.12 68.32
C GLU A 51 -0.62 22.17 66.80
N GLU A 52 -0.56 23.38 66.22
CA GLU A 52 -0.21 23.56 64.81
C GLU A 52 1.31 23.53 64.61
N LYS A 53 1.82 22.66 63.74
CA LYS A 53 3.10 22.88 63.03
C LYS A 53 3.28 21.99 61.81
N GLU A 54 3.54 22.70 60.72
CA GLU A 54 4.05 22.27 59.41
C GLU A 54 4.68 20.87 59.33
N LYS A 55 4.05 20.00 58.54
CA LYS A 55 4.74 19.19 57.53
C LYS A 55 3.77 18.77 56.42
N GLU A 56 4.29 18.69 55.20
CA GLU A 56 3.47 18.46 54.01
C GLU A 56 2.68 17.12 54.08
N GLU A 57 1.39 17.18 53.75
CA GLU A 57 0.73 16.04 53.13
C GLU A 57 1.14 16.03 51.65
N ASP A 58 1.86 14.99 51.22
CA ASP A 58 2.09 14.72 49.79
C ASP A 58 0.75 14.36 49.14
N GLU A 59 0.04 15.38 48.64
CA GLU A 59 -1.06 15.16 47.68
C GLU A 59 -0.51 14.34 46.50
N LEU A 60 -1.21 13.27 46.17
CA LEU A 60 -0.78 12.29 45.17
C LEU A 60 -0.80 12.94 43.78
N GLN A 61 0.35 13.48 43.35
CA GLN A 61 0.50 14.26 42.13
C GLN A 61 -0.03 13.50 40.90
N ILE A 62 -1.17 13.96 40.37
CA ILE A 62 -1.62 13.64 39.02
C ILE A 62 -1.05 14.72 38.10
N GLY A 63 0.21 14.54 37.72
CA GLY A 63 0.78 15.21 36.54
C GLY A 63 0.43 14.42 35.27
N ASP A 64 0.34 15.04 34.10
CA ASP A 64 0.66 16.44 33.79
C ASP A 64 -0.40 17.46 34.20
N GLU A 65 0.03 18.71 34.42
CA GLU A 65 -0.88 19.86 34.43
C GLU A 65 -1.64 19.91 33.09
N ILE A 66 -2.98 19.91 33.14
CA ILE A 66 -3.74 20.52 32.05
C ILE A 66 -3.38 22.00 32.07
N LYS A 67 -2.52 22.43 31.14
CA LYS A 67 -2.37 23.85 30.79
C LYS A 67 -3.69 24.35 30.24
N GLY A 68 -4.57 24.77 31.14
CA GLY A 68 -5.76 25.51 30.78
C GLY A 68 -5.34 26.74 30.00
N ALA A 69 -5.94 26.94 28.82
CA ALA A 69 -5.67 28.12 28.01
C ALA A 69 -5.78 29.38 28.88
N PRO A 70 -4.88 30.36 28.72
CA PRO A 70 -4.79 31.50 29.63
C PRO A 70 -6.16 32.21 29.72
N LEU A 71 -6.63 32.46 30.95
CA LEU A 71 -8.01 32.90 31.18
C LEU A 71 -8.36 34.13 30.34
N GLY A 72 -9.28 33.95 29.38
CA GLY A 72 -9.71 34.98 28.43
C GLY A 72 -9.22 34.78 26.99
N ALA A 73 -8.48 33.71 26.67
CA ALA A 73 -8.12 33.38 25.28
C ALA A 73 -9.36 33.00 24.45
N GLU A 74 -9.50 33.60 23.26
CA GLU A 74 -10.61 33.29 22.34
C GLU A 74 -10.47 31.87 21.74
N PRO A 75 -11.54 31.05 21.68
CA PRO A 75 -11.49 29.74 21.05
C PRO A 75 -11.05 29.79 19.58
N ASN A 76 -10.17 28.88 19.19
CA ASN A 76 -9.61 28.80 17.84
C ASN A 76 -9.85 27.44 17.14
N VAL A 77 -10.24 26.40 17.87
CA VAL A 77 -10.65 25.10 17.32
C VAL A 77 -11.99 24.67 17.94
N THR A 78 -12.87 24.07 17.14
CA THR A 78 -14.10 23.42 17.63
C THR A 78 -14.00 21.90 17.53
N LEU A 79 -14.21 21.20 18.65
CA LEU A 79 -14.43 19.76 18.67
C LEU A 79 -15.91 19.48 18.38
N VAL A 80 -16.22 18.83 17.26
CA VAL A 80 -17.58 18.74 16.69
C VAL A 80 -18.23 17.38 16.93
N GLY A 81 -19.50 17.38 17.33
CA GLY A 81 -20.38 16.22 17.28
C GLY A 81 -20.22 15.19 18.40
N GLN A 82 -19.72 15.60 19.57
CA GLN A 82 -19.47 14.72 20.72
C GLN A 82 -20.76 14.26 21.38
N TRP A 83 -20.92 12.97 21.65
CA TRP A 83 -22.08 12.43 22.36
C TRP A 83 -21.98 12.66 23.87
N VAL A 84 -23.03 13.24 24.47
CA VAL A 84 -23.15 13.45 25.92
C VAL A 84 -24.57 13.12 26.41
N ASN A 85 -24.78 13.26 27.73
CA ASN A 85 -26.07 13.04 28.41
C ASN A 85 -26.66 11.65 28.10
N GLU A 86 -25.92 10.59 28.38
CA GLU A 86 -26.27 9.22 28.00
C GLU A 86 -26.58 9.02 26.50
N SER A 87 -25.75 9.59 25.63
CA SER A 87 -25.93 9.56 24.16
C SER A 87 -27.30 10.08 23.68
N THR A 88 -27.87 11.07 24.38
CA THR A 88 -29.14 11.71 23.99
C THR A 88 -28.96 13.06 23.28
N THR A 89 -27.78 13.68 23.39
CA THR A 89 -27.46 14.97 22.76
C THR A 89 -26.05 14.96 22.18
N LYS A 90 -25.84 15.71 21.09
CA LYS A 90 -24.50 16.03 20.57
C LYS A 90 -24.13 17.46 20.94
N GLU A 91 -22.89 17.68 21.34
CA GLU A 91 -22.33 18.98 21.65
C GLU A 91 -21.06 19.28 20.84
N ASP A 92 -20.96 20.53 20.39
CA ASP A 92 -19.77 21.10 19.75
C ASP A 92 -19.04 21.96 20.79
N THR A 93 -17.78 21.65 21.08
CA THR A 93 -16.98 22.35 22.10
C THR A 93 -15.95 23.28 21.44
N PRO A 94 -16.19 24.60 21.41
CA PRO A 94 -15.15 25.57 21.04
C PRO A 94 -14.14 25.70 22.18
N LYS A 95 -12.86 25.49 21.87
CA LYS A 95 -11.75 25.58 22.83
C LYS A 95 -10.56 26.32 22.21
N HIS A 96 -9.73 26.91 23.05
CA HIS A 96 -8.45 27.48 22.65
C HIS A 96 -7.33 26.44 22.81
N TYR A 97 -6.47 26.34 21.79
CA TYR A 97 -5.34 25.42 21.70
C TYR A 97 -4.11 26.11 21.14
N GLU A 98 -2.93 25.74 21.62
CA GLU A 98 -1.65 25.92 20.94
C GLU A 98 -1.35 24.74 20.01
N LEU A 99 -0.47 24.92 19.02
CA LEU A 99 -0.11 23.86 18.05
C LEU A 99 0.50 22.61 18.71
N THR A 100 1.19 22.77 19.84
CA THR A 100 1.81 21.68 20.60
C THR A 100 0.84 20.88 21.47
N ASP A 101 -0.38 21.36 21.66
CA ASP A 101 -1.34 20.74 22.56
C ASP A 101 -1.90 19.44 21.97
N LYS A 102 -2.13 18.45 22.82
CA LYS A 102 -2.89 17.24 22.47
C LYS A 102 -4.35 17.60 22.21
N ILE A 103 -5.01 16.92 21.26
CA ILE A 103 -6.44 17.13 20.98
C ILE A 103 -7.27 16.88 22.26
N GLY A 104 -6.95 15.79 22.98
CA GLY A 104 -7.65 15.36 24.19
C GLY A 104 -8.78 14.36 23.92
N TYR A 105 -9.32 13.77 24.98
CA TYR A 105 -10.45 12.83 24.91
C TYR A 105 -11.78 13.57 24.72
N GLU A 106 -12.81 12.83 24.31
CA GLU A 106 -14.17 13.31 24.17
C GLU A 106 -14.80 13.73 25.52
N LEU A 107 -15.82 14.59 25.47
CA LEU A 107 -16.64 14.90 26.64
C LEU A 107 -17.21 13.63 27.30
N PHE A 108 -17.22 13.61 28.64
CA PHE A 108 -17.64 12.45 29.42
C PHE A 108 -19.11 12.08 29.17
N ASN A 109 -19.33 10.97 28.46
CA ASN A 109 -20.65 10.42 28.19
C ASN A 109 -21.04 9.37 29.25
N SER A 110 -21.95 9.76 30.15
CA SER A 110 -22.46 8.90 31.22
C SER A 110 -23.34 7.74 30.72
N GLY A 111 -23.61 6.76 31.59
CA GLY A 111 -24.73 5.81 31.41
C GLY A 111 -24.40 4.37 31.02
N LEU A 112 -24.79 3.41 31.88
CA LEU A 112 -24.35 2.01 31.86
C LEU A 112 -24.64 1.22 30.56
N LEU A 113 -25.78 1.48 29.90
CA LEU A 113 -26.19 0.82 28.65
C LEU A 113 -26.16 1.76 27.43
N ARG A 114 -26.12 3.07 27.67
CA ARG A 114 -26.29 4.11 26.65
C ARG A 114 -24.96 4.75 26.21
N GLY A 115 -24.02 4.94 27.14
CA GLY A 115 -22.63 5.20 26.78
C GLY A 115 -22.02 4.02 26.00
N LYS A 116 -22.40 2.78 26.34
CA LYS A 116 -22.02 1.57 25.58
C LYS A 116 -22.44 1.59 24.09
N ALA A 117 -23.45 2.38 23.73
CA ALA A 117 -24.06 2.36 22.40
C ALA A 117 -23.45 3.35 21.38
N LYS A 118 -22.58 4.25 21.82
CA LYS A 118 -21.84 5.19 20.96
C LYS A 118 -20.36 5.17 21.36
N GLN A 119 -19.56 4.36 20.68
CA GLN A 119 -18.14 4.16 20.99
C GLN A 119 -17.27 5.16 20.26
N PHE A 120 -16.51 5.96 21.00
CA PHE A 120 -15.56 6.89 20.43
C PHE A 120 -14.35 6.13 19.86
N LEU A 121 -14.13 6.27 18.55
CA LEU A 121 -13.00 5.64 17.85
C LEU A 121 -11.79 6.56 17.84
N GLY A 122 -12.02 7.86 17.64
CA GLY A 122 -10.98 8.88 17.52
C GLY A 122 -11.53 10.16 16.87
N TRP A 123 -10.61 11.05 16.53
CA TRP A 123 -10.88 12.34 15.91
C TRP A 123 -10.58 12.31 14.41
N SER A 124 -11.17 13.23 13.63
CA SER A 124 -10.87 13.40 12.20
C SER A 124 -10.83 14.86 11.77
N ASP A 125 -10.06 15.16 10.72
CA ASP A 125 -9.98 16.46 10.03
C ASP A 125 -11.24 16.79 9.21
N LYS A 126 -12.07 15.78 8.92
CA LYS A 126 -13.30 15.90 8.13
C LYS A 126 -14.49 15.28 8.86
N ALA A 127 -15.69 15.77 8.55
CA ALA A 127 -16.92 15.21 9.11
C ALA A 127 -17.10 13.74 8.67
N PRO A 128 -17.39 12.80 9.59
CA PRO A 128 -17.67 11.42 9.22
C PRO A 128 -18.95 11.32 8.40
N VAL A 129 -18.94 10.46 7.38
CA VAL A 129 -20.05 10.29 6.41
C VAL A 129 -20.99 9.14 6.77
N GLY A 130 -20.73 8.44 7.88
CA GLY A 130 -21.52 7.31 8.36
C GLY A 130 -20.97 6.68 9.64
N ASN A 131 -21.53 5.53 10.00
CA ASN A 131 -21.22 4.80 11.24
C ASN A 131 -19.78 4.26 11.28
N GLY A 132 -18.89 4.98 11.97
CA GLY A 132 -17.45 4.76 11.85
C GLY A 132 -17.02 4.78 10.38
N VAL A 133 -17.44 5.80 9.62
CA VAL A 133 -17.02 5.97 8.22
C VAL A 133 -16.41 7.36 8.05
N LEU A 134 -15.09 7.39 7.85
CA LEU A 134 -14.32 8.58 7.53
C LEU A 134 -14.70 9.11 6.13
N ALA A 135 -14.58 10.43 5.93
CA ALA A 135 -14.72 11.01 4.60
C ALA A 135 -13.50 10.65 3.71
N GLU A 136 -13.65 10.82 2.39
CA GLU A 136 -12.58 10.48 1.44
C GLU A 136 -11.31 11.31 1.72
N GLY A 137 -10.19 10.59 1.86
CA GLY A 137 -8.89 11.16 2.23
C GLY A 137 -8.88 11.90 3.57
N ALA A 138 -9.79 11.58 4.51
CA ALA A 138 -9.68 12.02 5.90
C ALA A 138 -8.65 11.18 6.65
N LYS A 139 -8.06 11.75 7.70
CA LYS A 139 -7.24 11.03 8.68
C LYS A 139 -8.05 10.67 9.93
N LEU A 140 -7.56 9.66 10.65
CA LEU A 140 -7.94 9.37 12.04
C LEU A 140 -6.80 9.79 12.97
N PHE A 141 -7.16 10.42 14.08
CA PHE A 141 -6.24 10.89 15.13
C PHE A 141 -6.67 10.31 16.49
N SER A 142 -5.70 9.97 17.34
CA SER A 142 -5.94 9.67 18.75
C SER A 142 -6.15 10.97 19.53
N PRO A 143 -6.85 10.95 20.68
CA PRO A 143 -6.72 11.96 21.74
C PRO A 143 -5.29 12.42 22.06
N GLU A 144 -4.30 11.55 21.84
CA GLU A 144 -2.88 11.80 22.13
C GLU A 144 -2.11 12.49 20.99
N ASP A 145 -2.68 12.57 19.78
CA ASP A 145 -2.13 13.37 18.68
C ASP A 145 -2.28 14.87 18.97
N THR A 146 -1.43 15.70 18.35
CA THR A 146 -1.39 17.16 18.58
C THR A 146 -2.16 17.94 17.53
N ILE A 147 -2.51 19.18 17.87
CA ILE A 147 -3.18 20.12 16.95
C ILE A 147 -2.31 20.42 15.71
N ALA A 148 -0.97 20.37 15.83
CA ALA A 148 -0.05 20.44 14.69
C ALA A 148 -0.11 19.22 13.76
N ASP A 149 -0.54 18.04 14.22
CA ASP A 149 -0.69 16.86 13.35
C ASP A 149 -1.94 16.96 12.47
N VAL A 150 -2.97 17.67 12.96
CA VAL A 150 -4.21 17.94 12.23
C VAL A 150 -4.05 19.10 11.24
N PHE A 151 -3.39 20.19 11.67
CA PHE A 151 -3.37 21.45 10.91
C PHE A 151 -1.99 21.91 10.42
N GLY A 152 -0.92 21.18 10.74
CA GLY A 152 0.45 21.55 10.36
C GLY A 152 0.97 22.74 11.17
N SER A 153 1.55 23.73 10.49
CA SER A 153 2.25 24.86 11.11
C SER A 153 1.38 26.06 11.50
N SER A 154 0.05 25.97 11.33
CA SER A 154 -0.88 27.05 11.70
C SER A 154 -2.32 26.56 11.82
N ILE A 155 -3.03 26.98 12.87
CA ILE A 155 -4.47 26.68 13.04
C ILE A 155 -5.29 27.55 12.05
N PRO A 156 -6.11 26.96 11.18
CA PRO A 156 -6.99 27.72 10.28
C PRO A 156 -8.02 28.57 11.02
N LYS A 157 -8.52 29.62 10.36
CA LYS A 157 -9.74 30.26 10.82
C LYS A 157 -10.90 29.27 10.72
N ASP A 158 -11.77 29.25 11.73
CA ASP A 158 -12.95 28.40 11.82
C ASP A 158 -12.60 26.88 11.83
N ALA A 159 -11.42 26.53 12.37
CA ALA A 159 -10.89 25.17 12.45
C ALA A 159 -11.80 24.22 13.25
N LYS A 160 -11.93 22.98 12.74
CA LYS A 160 -12.81 21.94 13.29
C LYS A 160 -12.12 20.59 13.30
N ILE A 161 -12.40 19.83 14.35
CA ILE A 161 -12.00 18.43 14.50
C ILE A 161 -13.26 17.65 14.85
N TYR A 162 -13.56 16.57 14.13
CA TYR A 162 -14.84 15.87 14.19
C TYR A 162 -14.71 14.57 14.99
N ALA A 163 -15.62 14.35 15.95
CA ALA A 163 -15.65 13.13 16.74
C ALA A 163 -16.19 11.95 15.90
N VAL A 164 -15.44 10.86 15.82
CA VAL A 164 -15.78 9.68 15.03
C VAL A 164 -16.26 8.57 15.96
N TYR A 165 -17.54 8.21 15.83
CA TYR A 165 -18.19 7.20 16.66
C TYR A 165 -18.59 5.95 15.86
N TYR A 166 -18.47 4.78 16.50
CA TYR A 166 -19.25 3.60 16.14
C TYR A 166 -20.56 3.58 16.95
N GLU A 167 -21.68 3.53 16.25
CA GLU A 167 -23.04 3.65 16.79
C GLU A 167 -23.83 2.37 16.50
N ILE A 168 -24.55 1.82 17.49
CA ILE A 168 -25.23 0.51 17.39
C ILE A 168 -26.71 0.58 16.99
N ASN A 169 -27.23 1.78 16.70
CA ASN A 169 -28.65 2.04 16.47
C ASN A 169 -28.87 2.70 15.12
N LYS A 170 -29.93 2.27 14.42
CA LYS A 170 -30.32 2.84 13.12
C LYS A 170 -31.56 3.75 13.25
N PRO A 171 -31.63 4.87 12.52
CA PRO A 171 -30.57 5.41 11.66
C PRO A 171 -29.39 5.95 12.49
N TYR A 172 -28.20 5.96 11.89
CA TYR A 172 -26.99 6.43 12.54
C TYR A 172 -26.96 7.96 12.63
N GLY A 173 -26.40 8.51 13.69
CA GLY A 173 -26.45 9.92 14.05
C GLY A 173 -27.60 10.28 15.01
N ASP A 174 -28.66 9.46 15.10
CA ASP A 174 -29.81 9.74 15.95
C ASP A 174 -29.54 9.49 17.44
N PRO A 175 -30.08 10.33 18.35
CA PRO A 175 -30.11 10.10 19.80
C PRO A 175 -30.70 8.75 20.20
N LEU A 176 -30.23 8.19 21.32
CA LEU A 176 -30.81 6.97 21.85
C LEU A 176 -32.20 7.20 22.46
N PRO A 177 -33.19 6.33 22.21
CA PRO A 177 -34.52 6.44 22.81
C PRO A 177 -34.47 6.49 24.34
N THR A 178 -35.13 7.48 24.94
CA THR A 178 -35.14 7.66 26.41
C THR A 178 -35.88 6.55 27.17
N ASN A 179 -36.78 5.81 26.52
CA ASN A 179 -37.56 4.73 27.12
C ASN A 179 -36.70 3.45 27.38
N PRO A 180 -36.58 2.96 28.63
CA PRO A 180 -35.85 1.72 28.94
C PRO A 180 -36.36 0.48 28.20
N VAL A 181 -37.65 0.42 27.85
CA VAL A 181 -38.23 -0.70 27.08
C VAL A 181 -37.83 -0.65 25.61
N ALA A 182 -37.51 0.52 25.06
CA ALA A 182 -36.97 0.64 23.71
C ALA A 182 -35.50 0.17 23.61
N LEU A 183 -34.79 0.09 24.74
CA LEU A 183 -33.47 -0.56 24.82
C LEU A 183 -33.56 -2.09 24.94
N LEU A 184 -34.76 -2.64 25.18
CA LEU A 184 -35.00 -4.08 25.32
C LEU A 184 -35.35 -4.77 23.98
N VAL A 185 -34.86 -4.28 22.83
CA VAL A 185 -34.97 -5.03 21.57
C VAL A 185 -33.93 -6.17 21.61
N PRO A 186 -34.32 -7.44 21.91
CA PRO A 186 -33.36 -8.46 22.28
C PRO A 186 -32.76 -9.03 21.00
N GLY A 187 -31.53 -8.62 20.69
CA GLY A 187 -30.81 -9.06 19.52
C GLY A 187 -30.28 -7.95 18.64
N GLN A 188 -30.93 -6.79 18.49
CA GLN A 188 -30.48 -5.80 17.49
C GLN A 188 -29.05 -5.30 17.72
N LEU A 189 -28.72 -4.85 18.93
CA LEU A 189 -27.35 -4.48 19.34
C LEU A 189 -26.34 -5.62 19.09
N ALA A 190 -26.69 -6.82 19.54
CA ALA A 190 -25.91 -8.04 19.38
C ALA A 190 -25.68 -8.42 17.89
N THR A 191 -26.69 -8.20 17.05
CA THR A 191 -26.69 -8.48 15.62
C THR A 191 -25.95 -7.40 14.84
N GLU A 192 -26.07 -6.11 15.15
CA GLU A 192 -25.34 -5.07 14.41
C GLU A 192 -23.83 -5.07 14.71
N ILE A 193 -23.42 -5.44 15.92
CA ILE A 193 -22.02 -5.76 16.23
C ILE A 193 -21.56 -6.98 15.41
N LYS A 194 -22.36 -8.04 15.35
CA LYS A 194 -22.06 -9.27 14.60
C LYS A 194 -21.99 -9.05 13.09
N ASP A 195 -22.96 -8.35 12.52
CA ASP A 195 -23.06 -8.07 11.08
C ASP A 195 -21.83 -7.28 10.66
N ARG A 196 -21.51 -6.16 11.34
CA ARG A 196 -20.30 -5.38 11.03
C ARG A 196 -19.01 -6.17 11.30
N ILE A 197 -18.96 -7.04 12.32
CA ILE A 197 -17.78 -7.89 12.57
C ILE A 197 -17.59 -8.96 11.49
N ASN A 198 -18.65 -9.42 10.84
CA ASN A 198 -18.62 -10.41 9.77
C ASN A 198 -18.50 -9.80 8.35
N ASP A 199 -18.97 -8.55 8.18
CA ASP A 199 -18.74 -7.72 6.99
C ASP A 199 -17.30 -7.19 6.92
N ASN A 200 -16.56 -7.25 8.03
CA ASN A 200 -15.12 -6.96 8.05
C ASN A 200 -14.38 -7.84 7.06
N LYS A 201 -13.64 -7.19 6.16
CA LYS A 201 -12.60 -7.85 5.38
C LYS A 201 -11.32 -7.78 6.20
N VAL A 202 -10.79 -8.93 6.60
CA VAL A 202 -9.36 -9.01 6.92
C VAL A 202 -8.64 -9.03 5.58
N MET A 203 -7.81 -8.04 5.35
CA MET A 203 -6.94 -7.95 4.19
C MET A 203 -5.56 -8.47 4.63
N ILE A 204 -4.91 -9.22 3.77
CA ILE A 204 -3.59 -9.82 4.03
C ILE A 204 -2.67 -9.22 2.99
N ASP A 205 -1.50 -8.74 3.40
CA ASP A 205 -0.61 -8.06 2.45
C ASP A 205 -0.22 -8.99 1.29
N GLU A 206 -0.58 -8.57 0.08
CA GLU A 206 -0.23 -9.23 -1.19
C GLU A 206 1.03 -8.61 -1.82
N SER A 207 1.62 -7.56 -1.22
CA SER A 207 2.77 -6.81 -1.76
C SER A 207 4.15 -7.33 -1.34
N LEU A 208 4.21 -8.35 -0.47
CA LEU A 208 5.42 -9.11 -0.11
C LEU A 208 6.25 -9.48 -1.33
N LYS A 209 7.52 -9.07 -1.36
CA LYS A 209 8.41 -9.30 -2.49
C LYS A 209 9.22 -10.57 -2.30
N ALA A 210 9.80 -11.05 -3.40
CA ALA A 210 10.75 -12.16 -3.38
C ALA A 210 11.95 -11.95 -2.42
N GLU A 211 12.44 -10.71 -2.29
CA GLU A 211 13.50 -10.33 -1.34
C GLU A 211 13.10 -10.45 0.14
N ASP A 212 11.80 -10.37 0.46
CA ASP A 212 11.26 -10.53 1.83
C ASP A 212 11.06 -12.01 2.22
N ILE A 213 11.24 -12.94 1.28
CA ILE A 213 10.81 -14.34 1.37
C ILE A 213 11.95 -15.35 1.17
N LEU A 214 12.84 -15.13 0.20
CA LEU A 214 14.08 -15.90 0.05
C LEU A 214 15.28 -14.99 0.36
N LYS A 215 16.04 -15.33 1.40
CA LYS A 215 17.08 -14.42 1.91
C LYS A 215 18.46 -14.72 1.32
N GLY A 216 19.11 -13.69 0.78
CA GLY A 216 20.49 -13.77 0.27
C GLY A 216 20.60 -14.41 -1.11
N THR A 217 19.54 -14.30 -1.90
CA THR A 217 19.29 -15.01 -3.15
C THR A 217 19.21 -14.09 -4.36
N ASP A 218 19.47 -14.63 -5.55
CA ASP A 218 19.55 -13.90 -6.82
C ASP A 218 18.17 -13.92 -7.53
N ASN A 219 17.10 -13.65 -6.76
CA ASN A 219 15.73 -14.05 -7.09
C ASN A 219 14.93 -13.06 -7.98
N TYR A 220 13.77 -13.51 -8.46
CA TYR A 220 12.74 -12.72 -9.14
C TYR A 220 11.35 -13.39 -8.99
N SER A 221 10.27 -12.70 -9.37
CA SER A 221 8.91 -13.27 -9.39
C SER A 221 8.37 -13.37 -10.82
N ALA A 222 7.82 -14.53 -11.19
CA ALA A 222 7.10 -14.76 -12.44
C ALA A 222 5.87 -15.63 -12.19
N ASP A 223 4.71 -15.30 -12.78
CA ASP A 223 3.44 -16.02 -12.64
C ASP A 223 2.99 -16.35 -11.20
N GLY A 224 3.36 -15.50 -10.23
CA GLY A 224 3.09 -15.73 -8.81
C GLY A 224 3.99 -16.79 -8.14
N VAL A 225 5.06 -17.20 -8.82
CA VAL A 225 6.15 -18.04 -8.29
C VAL A 225 7.39 -17.18 -8.08
N ILE A 226 8.00 -17.30 -6.92
CA ILE A 226 9.31 -16.73 -6.59
C ILE A 226 10.37 -17.73 -7.04
N ILE A 227 11.27 -17.29 -7.91
CA ILE A 227 12.28 -18.12 -8.57
C ILE A 227 13.67 -17.59 -8.22
N ASP A 228 14.49 -18.44 -7.61
CA ASP A 228 15.90 -18.15 -7.32
C ASP A 228 16.86 -18.86 -8.29
N LYS A 229 18.09 -18.34 -8.43
CA LYS A 229 19.16 -18.99 -9.19
C LYS A 229 19.88 -19.99 -8.31
N TYR A 230 19.61 -21.28 -8.51
CA TYR A 230 20.28 -22.34 -7.76
C TYR A 230 21.79 -22.25 -7.94
N LYS A 231 22.46 -22.22 -6.79
CA LYS A 231 23.90 -22.27 -6.61
C LYS A 231 24.15 -23.38 -5.61
N LYS A 232 25.06 -24.31 -5.92
CA LYS A 232 25.38 -25.41 -5.01
C LYS A 232 26.08 -24.87 -3.76
N THR A 233 25.51 -25.15 -2.59
CA THR A 233 25.91 -24.57 -1.30
C THR A 233 26.60 -25.61 -0.42
N ASP A 234 27.88 -25.87 -0.71
CA ASP A 234 28.72 -26.81 0.05
C ASP A 234 29.27 -26.22 1.38
N ASP A 235 28.65 -25.15 1.92
CA ASP A 235 29.01 -24.54 3.20
C ASP A 235 27.80 -24.31 4.14
N ASP A 236 28.08 -24.00 5.40
CA ASP A 236 27.08 -23.85 6.45
C ASP A 236 26.44 -22.45 6.53
N LYS A 237 26.80 -21.54 5.61
CA LYS A 237 26.51 -20.09 5.68
C LYS A 237 25.65 -19.61 4.53
N THR A 238 25.83 -20.19 3.37
CA THR A 238 24.93 -20.06 2.23
C THR A 238 23.93 -21.20 2.31
N ILE A 239 22.67 -20.87 2.58
CA ILE A 239 21.58 -21.85 2.69
C ILE A 239 20.33 -21.28 2.03
N ASN A 240 19.47 -22.16 1.54
CA ASN A 240 18.19 -21.81 0.91
C ASN A 240 17.16 -21.37 1.97
N GLU A 241 17.44 -20.27 2.68
CA GLU A 241 16.65 -19.72 3.77
C GLU A 241 15.30 -19.19 3.28
N VAL A 242 14.22 -19.70 3.89
CA VAL A 242 12.85 -19.21 3.66
C VAL A 242 12.45 -18.37 4.85
N VAL A 243 12.40 -17.06 4.65
CA VAL A 243 11.77 -16.12 5.58
C VAL A 243 10.29 -16.10 5.26
N LEU A 244 9.44 -16.13 6.29
CA LEU A 244 8.00 -15.98 6.12
C LEU A 244 7.53 -14.81 6.97
N ASN A 245 7.32 -13.67 6.33
CA ASN A 245 6.63 -12.54 6.93
C ASN A 245 5.16 -12.61 6.50
N SER A 246 4.25 -12.31 7.41
CA SER A 246 2.82 -12.14 7.12
C SER A 246 2.29 -10.92 7.85
N GLU A 247 1.46 -10.15 7.16
CA GLU A 247 0.95 -8.86 7.61
C GLU A 247 -0.56 -8.83 7.40
N LEU A 248 -1.28 -8.52 8.49
CA LEU A 248 -2.74 -8.54 8.57
C LEU A 248 -3.25 -7.11 8.79
N GLU A 249 -3.96 -6.60 7.79
CA GLU A 249 -4.74 -5.37 7.88
C GLU A 249 -6.21 -5.73 8.18
N MET A 250 -6.77 -5.13 9.23
CA MET A 250 -8.19 -5.27 9.57
C MET A 250 -8.95 -4.02 9.14
N ASP A 251 -10.27 -4.12 8.90
CA ASP A 251 -11.13 -2.92 8.84
C ASP A 251 -10.81 -2.01 10.03
N TRP A 252 -10.56 -0.73 9.75
CA TRP A 252 -9.98 0.16 10.75
C TRP A 252 -10.91 0.39 11.96
N VAL A 253 -12.23 0.27 11.78
CA VAL A 253 -13.17 0.31 12.91
C VAL A 253 -13.09 -0.97 13.72
N ALA A 254 -12.96 -2.13 13.08
CA ALA A 254 -12.73 -3.39 13.78
C ALA A 254 -11.41 -3.37 14.58
N ALA A 255 -10.33 -2.87 13.99
CA ALA A 255 -9.04 -2.69 14.64
C ALA A 255 -9.15 -1.75 15.85
N MET A 256 -9.82 -0.59 15.70
CA MET A 256 -10.03 0.36 16.81
C MET A 256 -10.98 -0.20 17.88
N LEU A 257 -12.06 -0.91 17.54
CA LEU A 257 -12.96 -1.54 18.51
C LEU A 257 -12.27 -2.68 19.28
N ALA A 258 -11.38 -3.44 18.62
CA ALA A 258 -10.53 -4.44 19.26
C ALA A 258 -9.47 -3.80 20.18
N TYR A 259 -8.79 -2.74 19.72
CA TYR A 259 -7.79 -2.02 20.51
C TYR A 259 -8.40 -1.29 21.72
N LYS A 260 -9.46 -0.51 21.48
CA LYS A 260 -10.26 0.15 22.54
C LYS A 260 -10.90 -0.89 23.47
N ASN A 261 -11.07 -2.14 22.99
CA ASN A 261 -11.64 -3.30 23.68
C ASN A 261 -12.91 -2.95 24.47
N ILE A 262 -13.82 -2.27 23.76
CA ILE A 262 -15.03 -1.56 24.23
C ILE A 262 -15.31 -1.70 25.74
N ALA A 263 -14.73 -0.80 26.54
CA ALA A 263 -15.11 -0.60 27.94
C ALA A 263 -16.35 0.31 28.01
N GLY A 264 -17.32 -0.04 28.85
CA GLY A 264 -18.62 0.64 28.89
C GLY A 264 -18.62 1.92 29.72
N SER A 265 -17.94 2.97 29.24
CA SER A 265 -17.52 4.15 30.01
C SER A 265 -16.66 3.79 31.24
N ASN A 266 -16.24 4.79 32.02
CA ASN A 266 -15.13 4.70 32.99
C ASN A 266 -15.39 3.80 34.23
N GLN A 267 -16.37 2.90 34.20
CA GLN A 267 -16.78 2.06 35.33
C GLN A 267 -17.13 0.60 34.95
N ILE A 268 -16.88 0.13 33.72
CA ILE A 268 -17.33 -1.21 33.26
C ILE A 268 -16.23 -1.98 32.52
N LEU A 269 -16.20 -3.30 32.77
CA LEU A 269 -15.36 -4.30 32.08
C LEU A 269 -15.46 -4.21 30.54
N PRO A 270 -14.39 -4.60 29.81
CA PRO A 270 -14.39 -4.81 28.36
C PRO A 270 -15.52 -5.72 27.87
N ILE A 271 -16.10 -5.43 26.70
CA ILE A 271 -17.17 -6.27 26.10
C ILE A 271 -16.64 -7.57 25.47
N LEU A 272 -15.48 -7.52 24.80
CA LEU A 272 -14.96 -8.63 23.98
C LEU A 272 -14.05 -9.59 24.76
N SER A 273 -13.58 -9.15 25.94
CA SER A 273 -12.69 -9.90 26.84
C SER A 273 -13.19 -9.89 28.30
N ARG A 274 -14.51 -9.77 28.51
CA ARG A 274 -15.15 -9.48 29.80
C ARG A 274 -14.71 -10.39 30.95
N ASP A 275 -14.57 -11.68 30.65
CA ASP A 275 -14.30 -12.77 31.60
C ASP A 275 -12.81 -13.15 31.66
N TYR A 276 -11.93 -12.48 30.92
CA TYR A 276 -10.54 -12.91 30.79
C TYR A 276 -9.79 -12.91 32.13
N GLY A 277 -10.03 -11.94 33.03
CA GLY A 277 -9.42 -11.96 34.37
C GLY A 277 -9.73 -13.25 35.14
N GLU A 278 -10.98 -13.72 35.11
CA GLU A 278 -11.39 -14.98 35.73
C GLU A 278 -10.79 -16.19 34.99
N ARG A 279 -10.64 -16.13 33.67
CA ARG A 279 -9.95 -17.17 32.87
C ARG A 279 -8.45 -17.24 33.15
N PHE A 280 -7.78 -16.11 33.29
CA PHE A 280 -6.38 -16.00 33.69
C PHE A 280 -6.15 -16.50 35.13
N GLU A 281 -7.05 -16.17 36.07
CA GLU A 281 -6.99 -16.65 37.45
C GLU A 281 -7.17 -18.18 37.57
N ASN A 282 -8.05 -18.77 36.73
CA ASN A 282 -8.38 -20.20 36.78
C ASN A 282 -7.64 -21.07 35.74
N ASN A 283 -6.86 -20.47 34.83
CA ASN A 283 -6.34 -21.11 33.60
C ASN A 283 -7.45 -21.73 32.71
N ASP A 284 -8.63 -21.08 32.67
CA ASP A 284 -9.81 -21.52 31.91
C ASP A 284 -9.84 -20.91 30.50
N PHE A 285 -8.91 -21.33 29.64
CA PHE A 285 -8.95 -21.05 28.21
C PHE A 285 -9.04 -22.37 27.41
N PRO A 286 -10.25 -22.89 27.12
CA PRO A 286 -10.41 -24.11 26.32
C PRO A 286 -9.68 -24.05 24.97
N THR A 287 -9.07 -25.18 24.56
CA THR A 287 -8.33 -25.30 23.29
C THR A 287 -9.22 -25.73 22.11
N ASP A 288 -10.53 -25.85 22.36
CA ASP A 288 -11.58 -26.08 21.38
C ASP A 288 -11.67 -24.96 20.31
N GLU A 289 -12.47 -25.19 19.27
CA GLU A 289 -12.59 -24.29 18.12
C GLU A 289 -13.96 -23.60 18.06
N GLY A 290 -13.97 -22.39 17.50
CA GLY A 290 -15.20 -21.63 17.30
C GLY A 290 -15.97 -21.43 18.61
N LYS A 291 -17.27 -21.75 18.57
CA LYS A 291 -18.19 -21.60 19.70
C LYS A 291 -17.85 -22.43 20.94
N ALA A 292 -17.15 -23.55 20.77
CA ALA A 292 -16.77 -24.41 21.89
C ALA A 292 -15.63 -23.82 22.74
N ALA A 293 -14.82 -22.89 22.19
CA ALA A 293 -13.77 -22.21 22.94
C ALA A 293 -14.33 -21.32 24.07
N GLY A 294 -15.46 -20.64 23.82
CA GLY A 294 -16.12 -19.79 24.82
C GLY A 294 -15.50 -18.40 25.04
N TYR A 295 -14.50 -17.99 24.25
CA TYR A 295 -13.86 -16.66 24.33
C TYR A 295 -13.47 -16.13 22.94
N THR A 296 -13.33 -14.80 22.81
CA THR A 296 -12.89 -14.14 21.56
C THR A 296 -11.45 -14.53 21.21
N HIS A 297 -11.22 -15.07 20.01
CA HIS A 297 -9.89 -15.48 19.56
C HIS A 297 -9.75 -15.41 18.04
N VAL A 298 -8.51 -15.26 17.58
CA VAL A 298 -8.13 -15.39 16.17
C VAL A 298 -7.02 -16.43 16.07
N ASP A 299 -7.20 -17.39 15.16
CA ASP A 299 -6.29 -18.50 14.88
C ASP A 299 -5.54 -18.20 13.57
N LEU A 300 -4.22 -18.04 13.69
CA LEU A 300 -3.29 -17.76 12.59
C LEU A 300 -2.65 -19.06 12.11
N ASN A 301 -3.12 -19.60 10.99
CA ASN A 301 -2.72 -20.89 10.47
C ASN A 301 -1.57 -20.76 9.46
N MET A 302 -0.49 -21.49 9.69
CA MET A 302 0.64 -21.68 8.76
C MET A 302 0.63 -23.14 8.27
N ASP A 303 0.62 -23.34 6.95
CA ASP A 303 0.70 -24.65 6.30
C ASP A 303 1.91 -24.70 5.36
N PHE A 304 2.97 -25.37 5.83
CA PHE A 304 4.22 -25.61 5.09
C PHE A 304 4.07 -26.68 4.00
N GLY A 305 2.85 -27.09 3.65
CA GLY A 305 2.58 -28.05 2.58
C GLY A 305 3.12 -29.45 2.90
N LYS A 306 3.37 -30.25 1.85
CA LYS A 306 3.78 -31.66 1.96
C LYS A 306 5.17 -31.97 1.37
N ASP A 307 5.86 -30.99 0.80
CA ASP A 307 7.18 -31.21 0.20
C ASP A 307 8.24 -31.37 1.31
N GLU A 308 8.74 -32.60 1.50
CA GLU A 308 9.76 -32.91 2.51
C GLU A 308 11.11 -32.20 2.25
N GLY A 309 11.31 -31.69 1.04
CA GLY A 309 12.45 -30.85 0.68
C GLY A 309 12.38 -29.43 1.26
N LEU A 310 11.22 -28.96 1.72
CA LEU A 310 11.09 -27.81 2.61
C LEU A 310 11.18 -28.28 4.07
N VAL A 311 12.25 -27.90 4.76
CA VAL A 311 12.56 -28.31 6.13
C VAL A 311 11.91 -27.35 7.12
N VAL A 312 10.96 -27.84 7.91
CA VAL A 312 10.51 -27.18 9.15
C VAL A 312 11.46 -27.60 10.29
N PRO A 313 12.10 -26.67 11.01
CA PRO A 313 13.10 -26.99 12.03
C PRO A 313 12.48 -27.56 13.31
N ASP A 314 13.22 -28.42 14.04
CA ASP A 314 12.80 -29.03 15.32
C ASP A 314 12.33 -28.01 16.37
N GLN A 315 12.93 -26.82 16.36
CA GLN A 315 12.50 -25.64 17.11
C GLN A 315 12.39 -24.46 16.13
N LEU A 316 11.17 -23.96 15.94
CA LEU A 316 10.84 -22.86 15.04
C LEU A 316 10.68 -21.57 15.85
N PHE A 317 11.32 -20.48 15.41
CA PHE A 317 11.29 -19.18 16.09
C PHE A 317 10.33 -18.22 15.40
N LEU A 318 9.55 -17.49 16.18
CA LEU A 318 8.46 -16.63 15.73
C LEU A 318 8.48 -15.26 16.44
N GLU A 319 8.09 -14.21 15.73
CA GLU A 319 7.74 -12.89 16.29
C GLU A 319 6.31 -12.53 15.89
N PHE A 320 5.54 -12.01 16.84
CA PHE A 320 4.20 -11.49 16.62
C PHE A 320 4.12 -10.04 17.08
N LYS A 321 3.76 -9.09 16.20
CA LYS A 321 3.49 -7.66 16.55
C LYS A 321 1.99 -7.43 16.60
N SER A 322 1.46 -6.93 17.73
CA SER A 322 0.15 -6.27 17.77
C SER A 322 -0.03 -5.40 19.02
N TYR A 323 -0.69 -4.25 18.85
CA TYR A 323 -1.15 -3.38 19.94
C TYR A 323 -2.47 -3.85 20.59
N SER A 324 -3.25 -4.66 19.87
CA SER A 324 -4.61 -5.08 20.26
C SER A 324 -4.67 -6.54 20.71
N TRP A 325 -3.82 -7.39 20.13
CA TRP A 325 -3.83 -8.84 20.31
C TRP A 325 -2.53 -9.33 20.98
N ARG A 326 -2.57 -10.52 21.59
CA ARG A 326 -1.41 -11.22 22.17
C ARG A 326 -1.56 -12.75 22.02
N PRO A 327 -0.47 -13.51 21.84
CA PRO A 327 -0.52 -14.96 21.66
C PRO A 327 -0.89 -15.70 22.96
N LEU A 328 -1.70 -16.75 22.85
CA LEU A 328 -2.22 -17.57 23.94
C LEU A 328 -1.86 -19.06 23.82
N TYR A 329 -1.96 -19.62 22.61
CA TYR A 329 -1.56 -21.01 22.32
C TYR A 329 -0.80 -21.09 21.00
N ALA A 330 0.14 -22.03 20.92
CA ALA A 330 0.57 -22.60 19.64
C ALA A 330 0.06 -24.04 19.55
N PHE A 331 -0.58 -24.40 18.44
CA PHE A 331 -1.05 -25.74 18.14
C PHE A 331 -0.29 -26.35 16.96
N GLY A 332 -0.03 -27.65 17.00
CA GLY A 332 0.53 -28.42 15.90
C GLY A 332 -0.42 -29.52 15.46
N PHE A 333 -0.67 -29.65 14.16
CA PHE A 333 -1.57 -30.67 13.61
C PHE A 333 -0.80 -31.77 12.90
N LYS A 334 -1.05 -33.02 13.30
CA LYS A 334 -0.51 -34.23 12.67
C LYS A 334 -1.15 -34.48 11.30
N ASP A 335 -0.55 -35.36 10.51
CA ASP A 335 -1.04 -35.73 9.15
C ASP A 335 -2.47 -36.29 9.15
N ASP A 336 -2.92 -36.85 10.29
CA ASP A 336 -4.27 -37.40 10.50
C ASP A 336 -5.30 -36.37 11.04
N GLY A 337 -4.87 -35.11 11.26
CA GLY A 337 -5.69 -34.05 11.83
C GLY A 337 -5.64 -33.94 13.36
N THR A 338 -4.91 -34.80 14.07
CA THR A 338 -4.76 -34.70 15.53
C THR A 338 -4.06 -33.41 15.92
N LYS A 339 -4.70 -32.60 16.78
CA LYS A 339 -4.20 -31.33 17.32
C LYS A 339 -3.48 -31.54 18.65
N ASP A 340 -2.22 -31.13 18.72
CA ASP A 340 -1.43 -31.08 19.96
C ASP A 340 -1.15 -29.62 20.35
N VAL A 341 -1.01 -29.36 21.65
CA VAL A 341 -0.58 -28.05 22.19
C VAL A 341 0.95 -28.04 22.24
N LEU A 342 1.57 -27.04 21.59
CA LEU A 342 3.02 -26.85 21.56
C LEU A 342 3.50 -25.83 22.60
N ASN A 343 2.71 -24.78 22.80
CA ASN A 343 2.89 -23.72 23.80
C ASN A 343 1.50 -23.34 24.34
N GLY A 344 1.40 -23.04 25.64
CA GLY A 344 0.16 -22.57 26.29
C GLY A 344 0.34 -21.27 27.09
N LEU A 345 -0.67 -20.93 27.91
CA LEU A 345 -0.74 -19.65 28.63
C LEU A 345 0.57 -19.29 29.37
N ASP A 346 1.14 -20.26 30.10
CA ASP A 346 2.35 -20.06 30.90
C ASP A 346 3.60 -19.79 30.03
N ASP A 347 3.68 -20.35 28.81
CA ASP A 347 4.79 -20.12 27.88
C ASP A 347 4.81 -18.68 27.33
N TYR A 348 3.69 -17.96 27.38
CA TYR A 348 3.56 -16.59 26.89
C TYR A 348 3.55 -15.53 27.99
N LYS A 349 3.33 -15.91 29.25
CA LYS A 349 3.09 -14.99 30.37
C LYS A 349 4.17 -13.90 30.49
N ASP A 350 5.44 -14.30 30.52
CA ASP A 350 6.56 -13.38 30.70
C ASP A 350 7.07 -12.77 29.37
N LEU A 351 6.39 -13.05 28.25
CA LEU A 351 6.77 -12.62 26.89
C LEU A 351 5.83 -11.55 26.30
N VAL A 352 4.72 -11.23 26.99
CA VAL A 352 3.74 -10.21 26.57
C VAL A 352 3.98 -8.94 27.36
N SER A 353 4.47 -7.90 26.68
CA SER A 353 4.79 -6.60 27.29
C SER A 353 3.65 -5.60 27.13
N ASN A 354 3.38 -4.82 28.18
CA ASN A 354 2.47 -3.66 28.13
C ASN A 354 3.13 -2.38 27.56
N SER A 355 4.35 -2.49 27.05
CA SER A 355 5.10 -1.39 26.42
C SER A 355 5.70 -1.75 25.05
N ASP A 356 5.86 -3.04 24.72
CA ASP A 356 6.26 -3.50 23.37
C ASP A 356 5.09 -4.25 22.71
N PRO A 357 4.65 -3.88 21.49
CA PRO A 357 3.66 -4.65 20.74
C PRO A 357 4.15 -6.05 20.34
N ARG A 358 5.47 -6.32 20.42
CA ARG A 358 6.08 -7.58 19.96
C ARG A 358 6.16 -8.63 21.06
N THR A 359 5.88 -9.88 20.67
CA THR A 359 6.17 -11.08 21.45
C THR A 359 7.02 -12.03 20.61
N LYS A 360 8.26 -12.28 21.05
CA LYS A 360 9.17 -13.27 20.44
C LYS A 360 9.12 -14.57 21.21
N PHE A 361 8.93 -15.69 20.51
CA PHE A 361 8.79 -17.01 21.12
C PHE A 361 9.32 -18.11 20.19
N SER A 362 9.32 -19.36 20.66
CA SER A 362 9.65 -20.51 19.82
C SER A 362 8.75 -21.70 20.12
N VAL A 363 8.38 -22.44 19.08
CA VAL A 363 7.52 -23.62 19.16
C VAL A 363 8.35 -24.87 18.86
N LYS A 364 8.13 -25.96 19.61
CA LYS A 364 8.75 -27.26 19.35
C LYS A 364 7.92 -28.00 18.30
N THR A 365 8.46 -28.18 17.10
CA THR A 365 7.70 -28.77 15.98
C THR A 365 7.78 -30.29 15.97
N LYS A 366 8.76 -30.90 16.64
CA LYS A 366 9.05 -32.33 16.56
C LYS A 366 8.03 -33.18 17.32
N TYR A 367 7.48 -34.19 16.67
CA TYR A 367 6.56 -35.18 17.24
C TYR A 367 6.85 -36.61 16.77
N LYS A 368 6.24 -37.59 17.46
CA LYS A 368 6.24 -39.00 17.04
C LYS A 368 5.00 -39.32 16.22
N ALA A 369 5.19 -39.73 14.97
CA ALA A 369 4.13 -40.20 14.11
C ALA A 369 3.65 -41.61 14.50
N ALA A 370 2.48 -42.03 14.00
CA ALA A 370 1.87 -43.32 14.32
C ALA A 370 2.71 -44.55 13.87
N ASP A 371 3.68 -44.37 12.96
CA ASP A 371 4.64 -45.39 12.55
C ASP A 371 5.95 -45.37 13.39
N GLY A 372 6.02 -44.55 14.44
CA GLY A 372 7.15 -44.42 15.36
C GLY A 372 8.27 -43.50 14.88
N LYS A 373 8.20 -42.97 13.65
CA LYS A 373 9.20 -42.03 13.14
C LYS A 373 9.08 -40.66 13.82
N ASP A 374 10.19 -39.92 13.80
CA ASP A 374 10.17 -38.49 14.05
C ASP A 374 9.56 -37.77 12.84
N LYS A 375 8.69 -36.81 13.10
CA LYS A 375 8.19 -35.84 12.11
C LYS A 375 8.15 -34.44 12.74
N ASN A 376 8.03 -33.43 11.90
CA ASN A 376 7.86 -32.04 12.32
C ASN A 376 6.45 -31.56 11.93
N TYR A 377 5.81 -30.76 12.77
CA TYR A 377 4.51 -30.16 12.51
C TYR A 377 4.58 -29.22 11.31
N ARG A 378 3.92 -29.60 10.21
CA ARG A 378 3.85 -28.79 8.97
C ARG A 378 2.59 -27.92 8.91
N LYS A 379 1.67 -28.12 9.84
CA LYS A 379 0.49 -27.28 10.08
C LYS A 379 0.61 -26.76 11.51
N ILE A 380 0.80 -25.45 11.67
CA ILE A 380 1.00 -24.79 12.97
C ILE A 380 0.03 -23.60 13.05
N THR A 381 -0.73 -23.52 14.15
CA THR A 381 -1.68 -22.44 14.39
C THR A 381 -1.25 -21.65 15.62
N ILE A 382 -1.15 -20.32 15.50
CA ILE A 382 -0.97 -19.43 16.65
C ILE A 382 -2.33 -18.82 16.99
N ARG A 383 -2.89 -19.20 18.15
CA ARG A 383 -4.10 -18.56 18.70
C ARG A 383 -3.72 -17.29 19.43
N VAL A 384 -4.30 -16.17 19.03
CA VAL A 384 -4.22 -14.89 19.72
C VAL A 384 -5.56 -14.52 20.36
N ILE A 385 -5.50 -13.77 21.45
CA ILE A 385 -6.65 -13.14 22.12
C ILE A 385 -6.40 -11.65 22.31
N LEU A 386 -7.43 -10.89 22.69
CA LEU A 386 -7.30 -9.46 22.97
C LEU A 386 -6.41 -9.22 24.20
N ARG A 387 -5.58 -8.17 24.14
CA ARG A 387 -4.85 -7.64 25.30
C ARG A 387 -5.82 -7.05 26.30
N GLN A 388 -5.61 -7.31 27.59
CA GLN A 388 -6.51 -6.86 28.65
C GLN A 388 -6.22 -5.40 29.07
N TRP A 389 -7.28 -4.58 29.11
CA TRP A 389 -7.28 -3.25 29.73
C TRP A 389 -7.49 -3.38 31.25
N ASP A 390 -6.82 -2.55 32.04
CA ASP A 390 -7.09 -2.35 33.48
C ASP A 390 -7.35 -0.86 33.77
N PRO A 391 -8.51 -0.47 34.36
CA PRO A 391 -8.79 0.92 34.73
C PRO A 391 -8.47 1.27 36.20
N ASN A 392 -8.06 0.34 37.06
CA ASN A 392 -8.19 0.50 38.53
C ASN A 392 -7.02 0.02 39.41
N ASP A 393 -6.01 -0.69 38.92
CA ASP A 393 -5.01 -1.27 39.84
C ASP A 393 -4.12 -0.22 40.55
N LYS A 394 -4.09 -0.32 41.88
CA LYS A 394 -3.09 0.31 42.78
C LYS A 394 -2.55 -0.66 43.85
N ASN A 395 -2.97 -1.93 43.81
CA ASN A 395 -2.49 -3.12 44.56
C ASN A 395 -3.65 -4.13 44.63
N THR A 396 -3.69 -5.14 43.76
CA THR A 396 -4.47 -6.36 44.03
C THR A 396 -3.65 -7.64 43.81
N ASN A 397 -3.86 -8.62 44.69
CA ASN A 397 -3.04 -9.83 44.75
C ASN A 397 -3.58 -10.90 43.76
N ARG A 398 -3.76 -10.52 42.49
CA ARG A 398 -4.32 -11.35 41.41
C ARG A 398 -3.37 -11.37 40.21
N GLY A 399 -3.18 -12.55 39.60
CA GLY A 399 -1.93 -12.91 38.92
C GLY A 399 -1.62 -12.31 37.55
N PHE A 400 -2.41 -11.37 37.02
CA PHE A 400 -2.21 -10.70 35.72
C PHE A 400 -2.87 -9.32 35.77
N THR A 401 -2.12 -8.24 35.51
CA THR A 401 -2.64 -6.85 35.45
C THR A 401 -2.12 -6.12 34.20
N GLY A 402 -3.00 -5.39 33.52
CA GLY A 402 -2.73 -4.48 32.40
C GLY A 402 -1.77 -4.93 31.28
N GLU A 403 -2.21 -5.77 30.34
CA GLU A 403 -1.43 -6.16 29.13
C GLU A 403 -1.56 -5.17 27.94
N ARG A 404 -2.56 -4.28 27.94
CA ARG A 404 -2.74 -3.30 26.85
C ARG A 404 -1.71 -2.17 26.95
N ILE A 405 -1.10 -1.84 25.81
CA ILE A 405 -0.23 -0.68 25.62
C ILE A 405 -1.09 0.60 25.56
N PRO A 406 -0.87 1.60 26.43
CA PRO A 406 -1.68 2.82 26.50
C PRO A 406 -1.38 3.78 25.34
N GLU A 407 -2.36 4.57 24.90
CA GLU A 407 -2.25 5.39 23.68
C GLU A 407 -1.09 6.39 23.73
N PHE A 408 -0.79 6.96 24.90
CA PHE A 408 0.28 7.94 25.07
C PHE A 408 1.71 7.39 24.86
N SER A 409 1.90 6.05 24.89
CA SER A 409 3.20 5.42 24.64
C SER A 409 3.32 4.81 23.24
N ILE A 410 2.26 4.87 22.44
CA ILE A 410 2.27 4.40 21.05
C ILE A 410 2.86 5.51 20.15
N PRO A 411 3.86 5.22 19.31
CA PRO A 411 4.43 6.21 18.40
C PRO A 411 3.46 6.56 17.26
N LYS A 412 3.79 7.60 16.48
CA LYS A 412 3.05 7.95 15.27
C LYS A 412 3.40 7.01 14.13
N GLY A 413 2.37 6.41 13.52
CA GLY A 413 2.51 5.40 12.47
C GLY A 413 2.58 5.99 11.06
N PRO A 414 2.32 5.17 10.02
CA PRO A 414 2.58 5.53 8.62
C PRO A 414 1.86 6.78 8.10
N GLN A 415 0.73 7.20 8.68
CA GLN A 415 0.02 8.43 8.30
C GLN A 415 0.40 9.66 9.14
N GLY A 416 1.36 9.51 10.07
CA GLY A 416 1.81 10.56 10.99
C GLY A 416 0.93 10.71 12.23
N THR A 417 0.05 9.76 12.53
CA THR A 417 -0.85 9.80 13.70
C THR A 417 -0.67 8.57 14.60
N VAL A 418 -0.90 8.70 15.90
CA VAL A 418 -0.88 7.58 16.86
C VAL A 418 -1.94 6.55 16.49
N ALA A 419 -3.12 7.00 16.04
CA ALA A 419 -4.15 6.12 15.51
C ALA A 419 -3.64 5.29 14.31
N SER A 420 -2.81 5.84 13.43
CA SER A 420 -2.24 5.09 12.31
C SER A 420 -1.21 4.02 12.71
N GLU A 421 -0.60 4.09 13.89
CA GLU A 421 0.25 2.98 14.41
C GLU A 421 -0.60 1.87 15.04
N ILE A 422 -1.67 2.23 15.77
CA ILE A 422 -2.66 1.27 16.30
C ILE A 422 -3.29 0.47 15.15
N LEU A 423 -3.60 1.15 14.05
CA LEU A 423 -4.09 0.55 12.81
C LEU A 423 -3.01 -0.20 12.02
N SER A 424 -1.72 0.08 12.26
CA SER A 424 -0.64 -0.58 11.55
C SER A 424 -0.44 -2.03 12.03
N ASN A 425 -1.07 -2.90 11.26
CA ASN A 425 -0.50 -4.17 10.83
C ASN A 425 -0.17 -5.12 11.97
N MET A 426 -1.09 -6.06 12.21
CA MET A 426 -0.82 -7.23 13.05
C MET A 426 0.07 -8.16 12.23
N THR A 427 1.33 -8.36 12.64
CA THR A 427 2.28 -9.18 11.86
C THR A 427 2.67 -10.46 12.59
N LEU A 428 2.85 -11.53 11.83
CA LEU A 428 3.44 -12.80 12.29
C LEU A 428 4.61 -13.13 11.36
N ARG A 429 5.81 -13.26 11.95
CA ARG A 429 7.06 -13.52 11.25
C ARG A 429 7.69 -14.82 11.72
N VAL A 430 8.19 -15.63 10.78
CA VAL A 430 9.22 -16.65 11.04
C VAL A 430 10.58 -15.96 11.09
N LEU A 431 11.29 -16.16 12.20
CA LEU A 431 12.59 -15.53 12.43
C LEU A 431 13.72 -16.29 11.74
N GLY A 432 14.55 -15.54 11.02
CA GLY A 432 15.61 -16.07 10.16
C GLY A 432 17.02 -15.85 10.71
N SER A 433 18.03 -16.10 9.88
CA SER A 433 19.43 -15.80 10.22
C SER A 433 19.68 -14.29 10.37
N ALA A 434 18.78 -13.45 9.84
CA ALA A 434 18.79 -11.99 10.04
C ALA A 434 18.52 -11.61 11.50
N ASP A 435 17.62 -12.35 12.16
CA ASP A 435 17.22 -12.15 13.55
C ASP A 435 18.16 -12.84 14.56
N GLY A 436 19.30 -13.37 14.08
CA GLY A 436 20.32 -14.07 14.88
C GLY A 436 20.05 -15.56 15.14
N ILE A 437 19.06 -16.16 14.46
CA ILE A 437 18.71 -17.57 14.66
C ILE A 437 19.74 -18.49 13.97
N GLU A 438 20.18 -19.54 14.67
CA GLU A 438 21.09 -20.56 14.09
C GLU A 438 20.45 -21.26 12.88
N ASN A 439 21.23 -21.49 11.82
CA ASN A 439 20.80 -22.10 10.55
C ASN A 439 20.11 -23.48 10.67
N LYS A 440 20.31 -24.20 11.78
CA LYS A 440 19.60 -25.46 12.08
C LYS A 440 18.11 -25.24 12.47
N ASN A 441 17.79 -24.07 13.02
CA ASN A 441 16.53 -23.65 13.64
C ASN A 441 15.66 -22.75 12.73
N ILE A 442 16.04 -22.54 11.47
CA ILE A 442 15.25 -21.76 10.49
C ILE A 442 14.63 -22.66 9.42
N VAL A 443 13.57 -22.17 8.80
CA VAL A 443 12.92 -22.84 7.66
C VAL A 443 13.82 -22.69 6.43
N ARG A 444 14.07 -23.80 5.73
CA ARG A 444 14.98 -23.83 4.57
C ARG A 444 14.62 -24.92 3.57
N ILE A 445 14.99 -24.71 2.31
CA ILE A 445 14.89 -25.74 1.26
C ILE A 445 16.19 -26.56 1.24
N THR A 446 16.09 -27.88 1.09
CA THR A 446 17.27 -28.74 0.94
C THR A 446 17.96 -28.53 -0.40
N ASP A 447 19.29 -28.55 -0.46
CA ASP A 447 20.07 -28.45 -1.70
C ASP A 447 19.63 -29.47 -2.77
N ALA A 448 19.24 -30.67 -2.36
CA ALA A 448 18.71 -31.69 -3.26
C ALA A 448 17.42 -31.20 -3.94
N ARG A 449 16.45 -30.67 -3.16
CA ARG A 449 15.19 -30.16 -3.71
C ARG A 449 15.36 -28.85 -4.47
N ALA A 450 16.24 -27.95 -4.02
CA ALA A 450 16.59 -26.74 -4.76
C ALA A 450 17.19 -27.06 -6.15
N ASN A 451 18.06 -28.07 -6.22
CA ASN A 451 18.60 -28.59 -7.48
C ASN A 451 17.53 -29.27 -8.35
N GLU A 452 16.59 -30.04 -7.78
CA GLU A 452 15.44 -30.60 -8.52
C GLU A 452 14.55 -29.52 -9.12
N LEU A 453 14.19 -28.50 -8.34
CA LEU A 453 13.43 -27.34 -8.80
C LEU A 453 14.18 -26.62 -9.93
N ALA A 454 15.51 -26.44 -9.79
CA ALA A 454 16.37 -25.88 -10.83
C ALA A 454 16.40 -26.70 -12.12
N ASN A 455 16.39 -28.03 -12.02
CA ASN A 455 16.31 -28.94 -13.17
C ASN A 455 14.94 -28.87 -13.88
N SER A 456 13.88 -28.42 -13.19
CA SER A 456 12.57 -28.17 -13.82
C SER A 456 12.53 -26.87 -14.65
N GLU A 457 13.55 -26.01 -14.51
CA GLU A 457 13.58 -24.62 -15.01
C GLU A 457 12.38 -23.79 -14.51
N GLY A 458 12.15 -23.75 -13.19
CA GLY A 458 11.08 -22.96 -12.58
C GLY A 458 9.66 -23.56 -12.67
N LYS A 459 9.49 -24.72 -13.30
CA LYS A 459 8.16 -25.32 -13.60
C LYS A 459 7.55 -26.09 -12.42
N GLU A 460 8.37 -26.78 -11.63
CA GLU A 460 7.94 -27.27 -10.31
C GLU A 460 8.07 -26.16 -9.27
N ASN A 461 7.27 -26.20 -8.21
CA ASN A 461 7.39 -25.28 -7.08
C ASN A 461 6.94 -25.93 -5.76
N ILE A 462 7.48 -25.44 -4.65
CA ILE A 462 7.03 -25.71 -3.30
C ILE A 462 5.97 -24.66 -2.95
N THR A 463 4.76 -25.09 -2.56
CA THR A 463 3.71 -24.17 -2.09
C THR A 463 3.62 -24.16 -0.57
N ILE A 464 3.69 -22.98 0.03
CA ILE A 464 3.37 -22.67 1.42
C ILE A 464 2.08 -21.84 1.41
N THR A 465 1.17 -22.09 2.35
CA THR A 465 -0.10 -21.34 2.45
C THR A 465 -0.40 -20.99 3.91
N GLY A 466 -1.39 -20.13 4.11
CA GLY A 466 -1.91 -19.84 5.45
C GLY A 466 -3.39 -19.47 5.41
N SER A 467 -4.01 -19.38 6.58
CA SER A 467 -5.35 -18.81 6.72
C SER A 467 -5.56 -18.21 8.09
N ILE A 468 -6.56 -17.34 8.19
CA ILE A 468 -7.02 -16.72 9.42
C ILE A 468 -8.44 -17.19 9.63
N LYS A 469 -8.74 -17.73 10.82
CA LYS A 469 -10.11 -18.02 11.27
C LYS A 469 -10.25 -17.52 12.71
N GLY A 470 -11.45 -17.48 13.27
CA GLY A 470 -11.60 -17.19 14.70
C GLY A 470 -13.04 -17.24 15.18
N TYR A 471 -13.24 -16.67 16.36
CA TYR A 471 -14.54 -16.55 17.00
C TYR A 471 -14.59 -15.26 17.81
N MET A 472 -15.73 -14.60 17.80
CA MET A 472 -16.00 -13.42 18.60
C MET A 472 -17.12 -13.74 19.59
N LEU A 473 -16.86 -13.46 20.87
CA LEU A 473 -17.87 -13.41 21.93
C LEU A 473 -17.90 -12.01 22.51
N SER A 474 -19.01 -11.32 22.30
CA SER A 474 -19.28 -10.00 22.90
C SER A 474 -20.29 -10.16 24.02
N SER A 475 -20.05 -9.51 25.16
CA SER A 475 -21.00 -9.53 26.26
C SER A 475 -21.12 -8.21 27.01
N LEU A 476 -22.37 -7.76 27.16
CA LEU A 476 -22.74 -6.52 27.84
C LEU A 476 -23.06 -6.73 29.33
N GLY A 477 -23.23 -7.99 29.76
CA GLY A 477 -23.71 -8.38 31.08
C GLY A 477 -25.01 -9.19 31.02
N THR A 478 -25.80 -9.15 32.10
CA THR A 478 -27.13 -9.76 32.18
C THR A 478 -28.11 -8.74 32.74
N GLN A 479 -29.14 -8.39 31.97
CA GLN A 479 -30.18 -7.46 32.39
C GLN A 479 -31.28 -8.19 33.17
N GLN A 480 -31.71 -7.64 34.29
CA GLN A 480 -32.89 -8.14 35.01
C GLN A 480 -34.15 -7.41 34.54
N VAL A 481 -35.20 -8.18 34.21
CA VAL A 481 -36.54 -7.68 33.84
C VAL A 481 -37.57 -8.41 34.70
N GLY A 482 -37.96 -7.78 35.81
CA GLY A 482 -38.81 -8.41 36.83
C GLY A 482 -38.14 -9.63 37.45
N LYS A 483 -38.71 -10.82 37.21
CA LYS A 483 -38.16 -12.11 37.68
C LYS A 483 -37.22 -12.79 36.66
N PHE A 484 -37.13 -12.28 35.44
CA PHE A 484 -36.30 -12.88 34.39
C PHE A 484 -34.91 -12.21 34.35
N LYS A 485 -33.87 -13.02 34.15
CA LYS A 485 -32.52 -12.58 33.82
C LYS A 485 -32.28 -12.84 32.33
N ILE A 486 -31.90 -11.80 31.60
CA ILE A 486 -31.68 -11.84 30.15
C ILE A 486 -30.18 -11.60 29.91
N PRO A 487 -29.40 -12.63 29.53
CA PRO A 487 -28.02 -12.43 29.11
C PRO A 487 -27.98 -11.58 27.84
N LEU A 488 -27.09 -10.58 27.80
CA LEU A 488 -26.93 -9.65 26.67
C LEU A 488 -25.61 -9.95 25.98
N GLU A 489 -25.57 -11.08 25.27
CA GLU A 489 -24.36 -11.68 24.69
C GLU A 489 -24.60 -11.99 23.21
N SER A 490 -23.56 -11.86 22.38
CA SER A 490 -23.61 -12.17 20.94
C SER A 490 -22.35 -12.91 20.53
N ASP A 491 -22.51 -13.86 19.62
CA ASP A 491 -21.41 -14.63 19.07
C ASP A 491 -21.41 -14.75 17.54
N ALA A 492 -20.21 -14.84 16.99
CA ALA A 492 -19.97 -15.04 15.56
C ALA A 492 -18.69 -15.87 15.35
N GLU A 493 -18.71 -16.76 14.35
CA GLU A 493 -17.45 -17.25 13.77
C GLU A 493 -16.88 -16.16 12.87
N ILE A 494 -15.58 -15.91 13.00
CA ILE A 494 -14.83 -15.11 12.05
C ILE A 494 -14.52 -16.05 10.87
N ASN A 495 -15.04 -15.71 9.69
CA ASN A 495 -14.92 -16.52 8.48
C ASN A 495 -13.46 -16.86 8.17
N GLU A 496 -13.22 -18.05 7.58
CA GLU A 496 -11.86 -18.40 7.14
C GLU A 496 -11.46 -17.55 5.93
N ILE A 497 -10.40 -16.76 6.08
CA ILE A 497 -9.79 -15.94 5.05
C ILE A 497 -8.40 -16.53 4.75
N LYS A 498 -8.16 -16.93 3.51
CA LYS A 498 -6.88 -17.50 3.09
C LYS A 498 -5.84 -16.41 2.86
N ALA A 499 -4.61 -16.68 3.29
CA ALA A 499 -3.44 -15.93 2.91
C ALA A 499 -2.97 -16.31 1.50
N ASN A 500 -2.06 -15.49 0.96
CA ASN A 500 -1.45 -15.69 -0.34
C ASN A 500 -0.71 -17.04 -0.45
N GLU A 501 -0.78 -17.68 -1.62
CA GLU A 501 -0.04 -18.92 -1.89
C GLU A 501 1.42 -18.60 -2.23
N LEU A 502 2.33 -18.77 -1.28
CA LEU A 502 3.76 -18.58 -1.49
C LEU A 502 4.35 -19.78 -2.24
N LYS A 503 4.66 -19.58 -3.52
CA LYS A 503 5.24 -20.59 -4.41
C LYS A 503 6.71 -20.32 -4.62
N LEU A 504 7.56 -21.27 -4.27
CA LEU A 504 9.02 -21.16 -4.27
C LEU A 504 9.61 -22.14 -5.28
N SER A 505 10.49 -21.67 -6.18
CA SER A 505 11.16 -22.49 -7.18
C SER A 505 12.59 -21.99 -7.44
N TYR A 506 13.31 -22.73 -8.29
CA TYR A 506 14.68 -22.45 -8.67
C TYR A 506 14.88 -22.60 -10.19
N VAL A 507 15.91 -21.96 -10.71
CA VAL A 507 16.49 -22.17 -12.04
C VAL A 507 18.00 -22.30 -11.94
N HIS A 508 18.65 -23.07 -12.83
CA HIS A 508 20.11 -23.01 -12.93
C HIS A 508 20.56 -21.66 -13.48
N LYS A 509 21.64 -21.09 -12.92
CA LYS A 509 22.29 -19.91 -13.52
C LYS A 509 22.81 -20.29 -14.91
N LYS A 510 22.20 -19.75 -15.96
CA LYS A 510 22.71 -19.85 -17.33
C LYS A 510 24.11 -19.22 -17.38
N GLU A 511 25.06 -19.94 -17.95
CA GLU A 511 26.40 -19.40 -18.19
C GLU A 511 26.30 -18.24 -19.19
N GLU A 512 26.86 -17.09 -18.83
CA GLU A 512 27.03 -15.98 -19.77
C GLU A 512 28.08 -16.39 -20.81
N PRO A 513 27.87 -16.10 -22.11
CA PRO A 513 28.87 -16.39 -23.13
C PRO A 513 30.15 -15.61 -22.82
N ASN A 514 31.30 -16.26 -22.94
CA ASN A 514 32.61 -15.66 -22.65
C ASN A 514 32.76 -14.28 -23.32
N PRO A 515 33.33 -13.28 -22.62
CA PRO A 515 33.51 -11.95 -23.17
C PRO A 515 34.35 -12.03 -24.45
N ILE A 516 33.81 -11.48 -25.54
CA ILE A 516 34.44 -11.52 -26.86
C ILE A 516 35.72 -10.68 -26.80
N GLU A 517 36.81 -11.24 -27.32
CA GLU A 517 38.11 -10.55 -27.39
C GLU A 517 37.96 -9.27 -28.24
N LYS A 518 38.39 -8.12 -27.71
CA LYS A 518 38.29 -6.82 -28.39
C LYS A 518 39.58 -6.45 -29.11
N VAL A 519 39.46 -5.77 -30.25
CA VAL A 519 40.58 -5.22 -31.03
C VAL A 519 40.30 -3.76 -31.43
N VAL A 520 41.35 -3.02 -31.79
CA VAL A 520 41.29 -1.57 -32.02
C VAL A 520 41.53 -1.22 -33.48
N LEU A 521 40.53 -0.64 -34.14
CA LEU A 521 40.67 -0.03 -35.47
C LEU A 521 40.97 1.45 -35.33
N THR A 522 41.97 1.93 -36.06
CA THR A 522 42.25 3.38 -36.21
C THR A 522 42.07 3.80 -37.66
N LEU A 523 41.27 4.82 -37.91
CA LEU A 523 41.08 5.49 -39.20
C LEU A 523 41.86 6.81 -39.19
N ASP A 524 42.88 6.92 -40.02
CA ASP A 524 43.75 8.09 -40.15
C ASP A 524 43.49 8.81 -41.48
N GLU A 525 42.92 10.02 -41.44
CA GLU A 525 42.64 10.82 -42.65
C GLU A 525 43.90 11.21 -43.43
N ASN A 526 45.12 10.95 -42.92
CA ASN A 526 46.37 10.92 -43.69
C ASN A 526 46.70 12.25 -44.41
N HIS A 527 46.43 13.36 -43.71
CA HIS A 527 46.93 14.70 -44.02
C HIS A 527 47.17 15.50 -42.73
N PHE A 528 47.89 16.62 -42.83
CA PHE A 528 48.44 17.38 -41.70
C PHE A 528 47.40 17.86 -40.67
N ASP A 529 46.19 18.14 -41.14
CA ASP A 529 45.01 18.60 -40.41
C ASP A 529 43.89 17.55 -40.38
N GLY A 530 44.17 16.32 -40.80
CA GLY A 530 43.23 15.19 -40.84
C GLY A 530 42.97 14.60 -39.46
N LYS A 531 41.76 14.06 -39.28
CA LYS A 531 41.34 13.36 -38.07
C LYS A 531 41.96 11.97 -37.98
N ILE A 532 42.25 11.58 -36.74
CA ILE A 532 42.49 10.19 -36.36
C ILE A 532 41.31 9.77 -35.48
N LEU A 533 40.57 8.76 -35.92
CA LEU A 533 39.39 8.22 -35.24
C LEU A 533 39.64 6.76 -34.85
N THR A 534 39.35 6.41 -33.59
CA THR A 534 39.61 5.07 -33.04
C THR A 534 38.31 4.41 -32.63
N HIS A 535 38.19 3.12 -32.93
CA HIS A 535 37.05 2.28 -32.55
C HIS A 535 37.52 0.97 -31.91
N GLU A 536 36.76 0.50 -30.91
CA GLU A 536 36.87 -0.86 -30.41
C GLU A 536 35.86 -1.77 -31.14
N LEU A 537 36.36 -2.92 -31.59
CA LEU A 537 35.66 -3.92 -32.40
C LEU A 537 35.69 -5.26 -31.68
N ASP A 538 34.72 -6.11 -31.98
CA ASP A 538 34.86 -7.54 -31.71
C ASP A 538 35.94 -8.16 -32.63
N LYS A 539 36.72 -9.10 -32.12
CA LYS A 539 37.81 -9.72 -32.90
C LYS A 539 37.25 -10.50 -34.09
N CYS A 540 37.77 -10.15 -35.27
CA CYS A 540 37.28 -10.60 -36.59
C CYS A 540 35.88 -10.08 -36.97
N GLU A 541 35.49 -8.90 -36.47
CA GLU A 541 34.29 -8.18 -36.92
C GLU A 541 34.49 -7.49 -38.28
N GLU A 542 33.39 -7.34 -39.05
CA GLU A 542 33.37 -6.60 -40.32
C GLU A 542 33.59 -5.09 -40.11
N VAL A 543 34.57 -4.53 -40.81
CA VAL A 543 34.97 -3.12 -40.70
C VAL A 543 33.89 -2.12 -41.19
N GLY A 544 32.92 -2.57 -41.99
CA GLY A 544 32.05 -1.72 -42.80
C GLY A 544 31.25 -0.67 -42.05
N LYS A 545 30.77 -0.97 -40.84
CA LYS A 545 30.02 -0.01 -40.01
C LYS A 545 30.88 1.12 -39.41
N TYR A 546 32.20 1.03 -39.54
CA TYR A 546 33.17 2.02 -39.07
C TYR A 546 33.81 2.85 -40.20
N LEU A 547 33.64 2.44 -41.47
CA LEU A 547 34.15 3.18 -42.62
C LEU A 547 33.25 4.38 -42.94
N TYR A 548 33.86 5.55 -43.12
CA TYR A 548 33.21 6.76 -43.62
C TYR A 548 34.00 7.35 -44.79
N ASN A 549 33.42 8.30 -45.52
CA ASN A 549 34.11 9.01 -46.60
C ASN A 549 34.58 10.39 -46.08
N PRO A 550 35.88 10.58 -45.76
CA PRO A 550 36.42 11.88 -45.37
C PRO A 550 36.40 12.88 -46.54
N SER A 551 36.53 14.16 -46.25
CA SER A 551 36.48 15.25 -47.24
C SER A 551 37.66 16.21 -47.09
N ARG A 552 38.35 16.52 -48.19
CA ARG A 552 39.55 17.36 -48.21
C ARG A 552 39.51 18.31 -49.41
N GLU A 553 39.70 19.61 -49.16
CA GLU A 553 39.57 20.65 -50.18
C GLU A 553 40.59 20.47 -51.31
N GLY A 554 40.12 20.34 -52.56
CA GLY A 554 40.95 20.09 -53.75
C GLY A 554 41.53 18.68 -53.88
N TYR A 555 41.00 17.69 -53.17
CA TYR A 555 41.40 16.28 -53.27
C TYR A 555 40.21 15.32 -53.29
N ILE A 556 40.27 14.35 -54.21
CA ILE A 556 39.32 13.25 -54.32
C ILE A 556 39.76 12.12 -53.37
N PHE A 557 38.87 11.70 -52.47
CA PHE A 557 39.06 10.50 -51.67
C PHE A 557 38.96 9.24 -52.55
N ARG A 558 39.98 8.38 -52.49
CA ARG A 558 40.06 7.12 -53.26
C ARG A 558 39.71 5.87 -52.45
N GLY A 559 39.59 5.97 -51.13
CA GLY A 559 39.30 4.86 -50.23
C GLY A 559 40.30 4.74 -49.08
N TRP A 560 39.96 3.89 -48.11
CA TRP A 560 40.85 3.50 -47.02
C TRP A 560 41.82 2.42 -47.49
N ASN A 561 43.08 2.51 -47.08
CA ASN A 561 44.15 1.60 -47.48
C ASN A 561 44.95 1.12 -46.26
N THR A 562 45.53 -0.08 -46.32
CA THR A 562 46.35 -0.62 -45.21
C THR A 562 47.71 0.06 -45.03
N LYS A 563 48.08 1.04 -45.87
CA LYS A 563 49.26 1.91 -45.72
C LYS A 563 48.97 3.35 -46.13
N SER A 564 49.68 4.31 -45.52
CA SER A 564 49.57 5.75 -45.79
C SER A 564 50.09 6.19 -47.17
N ASP A 565 50.94 5.40 -47.81
CA ASP A 565 51.47 5.65 -49.16
C ASP A 565 50.57 5.11 -50.29
N GLY A 566 49.49 4.42 -49.95
CA GLY A 566 48.61 3.75 -50.91
C GLY A 566 49.19 2.47 -51.53
N SER A 567 50.36 1.98 -51.07
CA SER A 567 50.96 0.73 -51.56
C SER A 567 50.45 -0.53 -50.82
N GLY A 568 49.44 -0.38 -49.96
CA GLY A 568 48.70 -1.47 -49.33
C GLY A 568 47.42 -1.82 -50.08
N ASP A 569 46.61 -2.68 -49.48
CA ASP A 569 45.31 -3.09 -50.01
C ASP A 569 44.23 -2.06 -49.66
N PHE A 570 43.30 -1.82 -50.59
CA PHE A 570 42.10 -1.02 -50.32
C PHE A 570 41.08 -1.83 -49.52
N VAL A 571 40.66 -1.26 -48.40
CA VAL A 571 39.76 -1.85 -47.40
C VAL A 571 38.31 -1.77 -47.89
N LYS A 572 37.60 -2.90 -47.83
CA LYS A 572 36.19 -3.04 -48.18
C LYS A 572 35.36 -3.20 -46.92
N ALA A 573 34.06 -2.88 -47.01
CA ALA A 573 33.14 -3.00 -45.88
C ALA A 573 33.05 -4.41 -45.26
N SER A 574 33.26 -5.46 -46.07
CA SER A 574 33.25 -6.87 -45.67
C SER A 574 34.58 -7.40 -45.11
N ASP A 575 35.62 -6.57 -44.99
CA ASP A 575 36.93 -7.03 -44.52
C ASP A 575 36.94 -7.15 -43.00
N LEU A 576 37.47 -8.27 -42.48
CA LEU A 576 37.46 -8.57 -41.04
C LEU A 576 38.69 -8.00 -40.31
N ILE A 577 38.46 -7.40 -39.15
CA ILE A 577 39.52 -6.87 -38.26
C ILE A 577 39.81 -7.89 -37.15
N CYS A 578 40.75 -8.81 -37.41
CA CYS A 578 41.16 -9.83 -36.43
C CYS A 578 42.28 -9.38 -35.47
N GLU A 579 42.92 -8.25 -35.74
CA GLU A 579 44.03 -7.68 -34.95
C GLU A 579 43.96 -6.15 -35.02
N SER A 580 44.41 -5.47 -33.97
CA SER A 580 44.40 -4.01 -33.89
C SER A 580 45.28 -3.37 -34.97
N LYS A 581 44.74 -2.44 -35.76
CA LYS A 581 45.43 -1.86 -36.93
C LYS A 581 44.95 -0.45 -37.30
N THR A 582 45.85 0.31 -37.93
CA THR A 582 45.52 1.58 -38.58
C THR A 582 45.25 1.38 -40.07
N ILE A 583 44.29 2.13 -40.61
CA ILE A 583 43.99 2.24 -42.04
C ILE A 583 43.93 3.73 -42.42
N TYR A 584 44.40 4.05 -43.62
CA TYR A 584 44.76 5.41 -44.03
C TYR A 584 43.94 5.87 -45.23
N ALA A 585 43.49 7.13 -45.23
CA ALA A 585 42.79 7.69 -46.39
C ALA A 585 43.75 7.98 -47.55
N ILE A 586 43.40 7.55 -48.76
CA ILE A 586 44.18 7.84 -49.98
C ILE A 586 43.51 8.97 -50.76
N TRP A 587 44.34 9.92 -51.20
CA TRP A 587 43.92 11.19 -51.79
C TRP A 587 44.55 11.40 -53.17
N GLU A 588 43.74 11.80 -54.14
CA GLU A 588 44.19 12.20 -55.47
C GLU A 588 43.87 13.69 -55.69
N LYS A 589 44.82 14.47 -56.22
CA LYS A 589 44.63 15.92 -56.34
C LYS A 589 43.66 16.26 -57.48
N GLU A 590 42.66 17.09 -57.18
CA GLU A 590 41.70 17.58 -58.15
C GLU A 590 42.36 18.54 -59.16
N ALA A 591 42.08 18.35 -60.45
CA ALA A 591 42.69 19.11 -61.54
C ALA A 591 41.77 20.27 -61.97
N VAL A 592 42.16 21.50 -61.62
CA VAL A 592 41.40 22.72 -61.93
C VAL A 592 42.08 23.48 -63.08
N GLU A 593 41.36 23.69 -64.18
CA GLU A 593 41.78 24.60 -65.25
C GLU A 593 41.51 26.06 -64.84
N HIS A 594 42.50 26.94 -64.98
CA HIS A 594 42.42 28.34 -64.54
C HIS A 594 42.24 29.33 -65.70
N HIS A 595 41.29 30.26 -65.55
CA HIS A 595 41.35 31.58 -66.18
C HIS A 595 41.45 32.68 -65.12
N HIS A 596 42.19 33.74 -65.44
CA HIS A 596 42.54 34.87 -64.56
C HIS A 596 41.50 36.03 -64.76
N GLU A 597 41.46 37.18 -64.07
CA GLU A 597 42.46 38.04 -63.41
C GLU A 597 41.83 38.76 -62.18
N TYR A 598 42.40 38.67 -60.96
CA TYR A 598 43.29 39.68 -60.31
C TYR A 598 42.57 40.55 -59.22
N VAL A 599 43.24 41.60 -58.71
CA VAL A 599 43.02 42.31 -57.40
C VAL A 599 43.40 43.81 -57.51
N PRO A 600 43.25 44.73 -56.52
CA PRO A 600 42.84 44.63 -55.08
C PRO A 600 41.63 45.57 -54.72
N THR A 601 41.25 45.95 -53.48
CA THR A 601 41.92 45.98 -52.14
C THR A 601 40.93 46.00 -50.93
N LEU A 602 41.54 45.81 -49.75
CA LEU A 602 41.16 46.08 -48.33
C LEU A 602 40.20 47.25 -47.99
N PRO A 603 39.49 47.24 -46.82
CA PRO A 603 39.89 46.60 -45.55
C PRO A 603 38.99 45.47 -45.01
N VAL A 604 39.44 44.87 -43.91
CA VAL A 604 38.87 43.70 -43.22
C VAL A 604 37.77 44.09 -42.23
N TYR A 605 36.67 43.35 -42.24
CA TYR A 605 35.95 42.94 -41.03
C TYR A 605 35.85 41.41 -41.02
N ALA A 606 35.83 40.81 -39.83
CA ALA A 606 35.78 39.37 -39.67
C ALA A 606 34.34 38.91 -39.36
N ASP A 607 33.82 37.99 -40.16
CA ASP A 607 32.65 37.17 -39.83
C ASP A 607 33.11 35.73 -39.60
N ALA A 608 32.59 35.10 -38.54
CA ALA A 608 32.91 33.72 -38.21
C ALA A 608 32.31 32.77 -39.26
N LYS A 609 33.10 31.78 -39.71
CA LYS A 609 32.55 30.67 -40.51
C LYS A 609 31.48 29.95 -39.69
N LYS A 610 30.31 29.70 -40.29
CA LYS A 610 29.26 28.88 -39.67
C LYS A 610 29.79 27.47 -39.42
N ASP A 611 29.66 27.00 -38.19
CA ASP A 611 29.76 25.58 -37.87
C ASP A 611 28.65 24.79 -38.58
N ASN A 612 28.85 23.47 -38.68
CA ASN A 612 27.85 22.54 -39.21
C ASN A 612 26.71 22.34 -38.20
N VAL A 613 25.79 23.30 -38.16
CA VAL A 613 24.60 23.28 -37.29
C VAL A 613 23.74 22.06 -37.62
N ARG A 614 23.73 21.07 -36.71
CA ARG A 614 22.66 20.05 -36.67
C ARG A 614 21.33 20.80 -36.48
N PRO A 615 20.28 20.53 -37.28
CA PRO A 615 19.01 21.23 -37.11
C PRO A 615 18.47 20.97 -35.71
N SER A 616 18.03 22.02 -35.02
CA SER A 616 17.34 21.84 -33.75
C SER A 616 15.90 21.37 -33.99
N GLU A 617 15.49 20.38 -33.20
CA GLU A 617 14.11 19.92 -33.10
C GLU A 617 13.46 20.56 -31.87
N SER A 618 12.13 20.44 -31.74
CA SER A 618 11.42 20.90 -30.55
C SER A 618 10.33 19.92 -30.16
N HIS A 619 10.37 19.55 -28.89
CA HIS A 619 9.45 18.64 -28.25
C HIS A 619 8.52 19.41 -27.32
N SER A 620 7.23 19.07 -27.35
CA SER A 620 6.24 19.60 -26.42
C SER A 620 5.98 18.61 -25.29
N ALA A 621 5.76 19.11 -24.08
CA ALA A 621 5.17 18.35 -23.00
C ALA A 621 3.79 17.81 -23.41
N TYR A 622 3.51 16.57 -23.03
CA TYR A 622 2.21 15.91 -23.26
C TYR A 622 1.61 15.34 -21.96
N ILE A 623 2.41 15.27 -20.91
CA ILE A 623 2.04 14.95 -19.53
C ILE A 623 2.13 16.22 -18.67
N PHE A 624 1.17 16.37 -17.75
CA PHE A 624 1.12 17.46 -16.78
C PHE A 624 0.82 16.87 -15.40
N GLY A 625 1.35 17.50 -14.34
CA GLY A 625 1.09 17.10 -12.95
C GLY A 625 -0.21 17.67 -12.38
N TYR A 626 -0.60 17.11 -11.25
CA TYR A 626 -1.77 17.52 -10.47
C TYR A 626 -1.47 18.76 -9.60
N GLU A 627 -2.48 19.32 -8.93
CA GLU A 627 -2.34 20.58 -8.18
C GLU A 627 -1.49 20.46 -6.91
N ASP A 628 -1.44 19.25 -6.33
CA ASP A 628 -0.56 18.83 -5.24
C ASP A 628 0.92 18.64 -5.66
N LYS A 629 1.25 18.95 -6.92
CA LYS A 629 2.54 18.72 -7.57
C LYS A 629 2.92 17.24 -7.73
N SER A 630 1.98 16.31 -7.59
CA SER A 630 2.21 14.92 -7.95
C SER A 630 2.17 14.69 -9.47
N VAL A 631 2.85 13.65 -9.94
CA VAL A 631 2.84 13.14 -11.31
C VAL A 631 2.06 11.84 -11.42
N ARG A 632 1.87 11.11 -10.32
CA ARG A 632 1.13 9.85 -10.17
C ARG A 632 1.51 8.83 -11.24
N ALA A 633 2.82 8.61 -11.42
CA ALA A 633 3.38 7.77 -12.49
C ALA A 633 2.87 6.32 -12.46
N ASN A 634 2.72 5.75 -11.26
CA ASN A 634 2.23 4.38 -11.06
C ASN A 634 0.69 4.25 -11.11
N ASN A 635 -0.06 5.35 -11.27
CA ASN A 635 -1.52 5.25 -11.33
C ASN A 635 -1.97 4.80 -12.72
N ASN A 636 -2.97 3.92 -12.76
CA ASN A 636 -3.60 3.44 -13.99
C ASN A 636 -4.33 4.56 -14.73
N LEU A 637 -4.08 4.70 -16.03
CA LEU A 637 -4.76 5.67 -16.92
C LEU A 637 -6.20 5.27 -17.22
N THR A 638 -7.07 6.26 -17.39
CA THR A 638 -8.37 6.07 -18.03
C THR A 638 -8.24 6.04 -19.56
N ARG A 639 -9.21 5.42 -20.25
CA ARG A 639 -9.30 5.39 -21.72
C ARG A 639 -9.36 6.81 -22.33
N ALA A 640 -9.99 7.76 -21.64
CA ALA A 640 -10.04 9.17 -22.02
C ALA A 640 -8.67 9.87 -21.93
N GLU A 641 -7.92 9.68 -20.83
CA GLU A 641 -6.58 10.26 -20.67
C GLU A 641 -5.60 9.68 -21.69
N ALA A 642 -5.65 8.36 -21.92
CA ALA A 642 -4.84 7.70 -22.93
C ALA A 642 -5.11 8.22 -24.35
N ALA A 643 -6.38 8.33 -24.75
CA ALA A 643 -6.76 8.93 -26.02
C ALA A 643 -6.27 10.39 -26.14
N ALA A 644 -6.33 11.17 -25.06
CA ALA A 644 -5.83 12.55 -25.04
C ALA A 644 -4.31 12.67 -25.15
N MET A 645 -3.54 11.69 -24.66
CA MET A 645 -2.09 11.63 -24.82
C MET A 645 -1.70 11.23 -26.25
N VAL A 646 -2.27 10.15 -26.79
CA VAL A 646 -1.96 9.63 -28.14
C VAL A 646 -2.33 10.65 -29.22
N THR A 647 -3.58 11.12 -29.23
CA THR A 647 -4.09 11.99 -30.32
C THR A 647 -3.42 13.37 -30.35
N ARG A 648 -2.97 13.89 -29.21
CA ARG A 648 -2.20 15.14 -29.09
C ARG A 648 -0.79 14.98 -29.68
N LEU A 649 -0.07 13.91 -29.33
CA LEU A 649 1.27 13.65 -29.88
C LEU A 649 1.25 13.33 -31.37
N ALA A 650 0.23 12.58 -31.82
CA ALA A 650 -0.03 12.31 -33.23
C ALA A 650 -0.54 13.54 -34.02
N LYS A 651 -0.75 14.69 -33.34
CA LYS A 651 -1.21 15.98 -33.93
C LYS A 651 -2.49 15.84 -34.75
N LEU A 652 -3.45 15.04 -34.26
CA LEU A 652 -4.72 14.82 -34.95
C LEU A 652 -5.63 16.06 -34.88
N ASP A 653 -6.66 16.05 -35.73
CA ASP A 653 -7.74 17.04 -35.74
C ASP A 653 -8.65 16.91 -34.50
N LEU A 654 -8.41 17.78 -33.52
CA LEU A 654 -9.16 17.90 -32.26
C LEU A 654 -10.30 18.95 -32.32
N SER A 655 -10.73 19.37 -33.52
CA SER A 655 -11.76 20.42 -33.66
C SER A 655 -13.18 19.95 -33.28
N ASN A 656 -13.50 18.66 -33.48
CA ASN A 656 -14.83 18.12 -33.22
C ASN A 656 -15.10 17.92 -31.73
N LYS A 657 -15.80 18.88 -31.10
CA LYS A 657 -16.20 18.83 -29.68
C LYS A 657 -17.63 18.31 -29.45
N ALA A 658 -18.31 17.78 -30.47
CA ALA A 658 -19.66 17.25 -30.32
C ALA A 658 -19.68 15.95 -29.49
N LYS A 659 -20.76 15.69 -28.76
CA LYS A 659 -21.01 14.34 -28.21
C LYS A 659 -21.33 13.38 -29.37
N ALA A 660 -20.61 12.26 -29.46
CA ALA A 660 -20.98 11.12 -30.31
C ALA A 660 -22.11 10.28 -29.68
N ASP A 661 -22.79 9.46 -30.47
CA ASP A 661 -24.01 8.73 -30.07
C ASP A 661 -23.71 7.45 -29.26
N TYR A 662 -23.08 7.64 -28.10
CA TYR A 662 -22.80 6.62 -27.10
C TYR A 662 -23.43 7.04 -25.75
N LYS A 663 -23.88 6.07 -24.95
CA LYS A 663 -24.72 6.32 -23.76
C LYS A 663 -23.94 6.92 -22.60
N ASP A 664 -22.69 6.52 -22.43
CA ASP A 664 -21.78 6.90 -21.35
C ASP A 664 -21.03 8.23 -21.57
N LEU A 665 -20.95 8.73 -22.81
CA LEU A 665 -20.38 10.05 -23.09
C LEU A 665 -21.23 11.17 -22.48
N GLN A 666 -20.62 12.03 -21.68
CA GLN A 666 -21.27 13.22 -21.13
C GLN A 666 -21.16 14.41 -22.11
N ASP A 667 -22.22 15.23 -22.22
CA ASP A 667 -22.16 16.47 -23.03
C ASP A 667 -21.11 17.44 -22.47
N LYS A 668 -20.39 18.12 -23.36
CA LYS A 668 -19.29 19.06 -23.07
C LYS A 668 -18.14 18.49 -22.24
N ALA A 669 -18.03 17.17 -22.05
CA ALA A 669 -16.92 16.56 -21.33
C ALA A 669 -15.57 16.89 -21.97
N TRP A 670 -14.56 17.12 -21.14
CA TRP A 670 -13.22 17.56 -21.58
C TRP A 670 -12.57 16.59 -22.60
N TYR A 671 -12.92 15.31 -22.52
CA TYR A 671 -12.35 14.25 -23.36
C TYR A 671 -12.95 14.14 -24.76
N LEU A 672 -14.11 14.78 -25.03
CA LEU A 672 -14.85 14.64 -26.31
C LEU A 672 -13.99 14.83 -27.57
N PRO A 673 -13.17 15.89 -27.75
CA PRO A 673 -12.38 16.06 -28.96
C PRO A 673 -11.33 14.96 -29.17
N TYR A 674 -10.75 14.43 -28.09
CA TYR A 674 -9.75 13.36 -28.15
C TYR A 674 -10.38 12.01 -28.47
N ILE A 675 -11.52 11.70 -27.85
CA ILE A 675 -12.31 10.48 -28.14
C ILE A 675 -12.83 10.51 -29.58
N ASN A 676 -13.35 11.66 -30.05
CA ASN A 676 -13.80 11.81 -31.44
C ASN A 676 -12.66 11.64 -32.46
N ALA A 677 -11.46 12.14 -32.17
CA ALA A 677 -10.29 11.93 -33.00
C ALA A 677 -9.81 10.46 -32.98
N ALA A 678 -9.83 9.81 -31.82
CA ALA A 678 -9.47 8.40 -31.66
C ALA A 678 -10.43 7.47 -32.43
N LEU A 679 -11.75 7.70 -32.35
CA LEU A 679 -12.76 6.98 -33.15
C LEU A 679 -12.55 7.15 -34.65
N LYS A 680 -12.32 8.41 -35.10
CA LYS A 680 -12.06 8.76 -36.50
C LYS A 680 -10.78 8.10 -37.06
N ALA A 681 -9.87 7.69 -36.18
CA ALA A 681 -8.60 7.04 -36.51
C ALA A 681 -8.56 5.54 -36.18
N ASP A 682 -9.69 4.90 -35.84
CA ASP A 682 -9.77 3.49 -35.41
C ASP A 682 -8.80 3.11 -34.27
N MET A 683 -8.54 4.05 -33.37
CA MET A 683 -7.68 3.85 -32.19
C MET A 683 -8.38 3.13 -31.04
N ILE A 684 -9.72 3.20 -30.97
CA ILE A 684 -10.51 2.79 -29.80
C ILE A 684 -11.78 2.07 -30.22
N ASP A 685 -11.98 0.85 -29.71
CA ASP A 685 -13.22 0.10 -29.92
C ASP A 685 -14.30 0.52 -28.92
N ALA A 686 -15.55 0.48 -29.39
CA ALA A 686 -16.74 0.58 -28.56
C ALA A 686 -17.11 -0.77 -27.94
N ASP A 687 -17.76 -0.72 -26.77
CA ASP A 687 -18.36 -1.86 -26.09
C ASP A 687 -19.89 -1.73 -26.17
N GLY A 688 -20.44 -2.21 -27.29
CA GLY A 688 -21.83 -1.99 -27.68
C GLY A 688 -22.14 -0.50 -27.86
N GLU A 689 -22.96 0.04 -26.95
CA GLU A 689 -23.42 1.43 -26.95
C GLU A 689 -22.56 2.36 -26.05
N ASN A 690 -21.41 1.89 -25.57
CA ASN A 690 -20.52 2.59 -24.64
C ASN A 690 -19.08 2.70 -25.18
N LEU A 691 -18.32 3.70 -24.75
CA LEU A 691 -16.88 3.84 -25.04
C LEU A 691 -15.99 3.65 -23.82
N ARG A 692 -16.56 3.52 -22.62
CA ARG A 692 -15.88 3.32 -21.35
C ARG A 692 -14.80 4.40 -21.08
N PRO A 693 -15.09 5.71 -21.22
CA PRO A 693 -14.05 6.76 -21.21
C PRO A 693 -13.35 6.91 -19.86
N ASN A 694 -14.07 6.67 -18.75
CA ASN A 694 -13.55 6.80 -17.39
C ASN A 694 -12.96 5.48 -16.85
N ASP A 695 -13.19 4.36 -17.54
CA ASP A 695 -12.62 3.06 -17.18
C ASP A 695 -11.10 3.08 -17.38
N LYS A 696 -10.40 2.20 -16.65
CA LYS A 696 -8.98 2.00 -16.85
C LYS A 696 -8.72 1.29 -18.18
N ILE A 697 -7.69 1.75 -18.90
CA ILE A 697 -7.30 1.19 -20.19
C ILE A 697 -6.32 0.04 -19.99
N THR A 698 -6.49 -1.05 -20.73
CA THR A 698 -5.52 -2.16 -20.72
C THR A 698 -4.32 -1.87 -21.61
N ARG A 699 -3.20 -2.55 -21.36
CA ARG A 699 -1.98 -2.47 -22.18
C ARG A 699 -2.26 -2.81 -23.64
N ALA A 700 -3.16 -3.74 -23.93
CA ALA A 700 -3.58 -4.11 -25.28
C ALA A 700 -4.58 -3.13 -25.93
N GLU A 701 -5.48 -2.52 -25.16
CA GLU A 701 -6.33 -1.44 -25.68
C GLU A 701 -5.49 -0.21 -26.09
N PHE A 702 -4.43 0.10 -25.35
CA PHE A 702 -3.44 1.11 -25.73
C PHE A 702 -2.57 0.67 -26.92
N ALA A 703 -2.28 -0.64 -27.03
CA ALA A 703 -1.58 -1.18 -28.19
C ALA A 703 -2.34 -0.91 -29.49
N LYS A 704 -3.67 -1.08 -29.52
CA LYS A 704 -4.53 -0.68 -30.65
C LYS A 704 -4.38 0.82 -30.97
N MET A 705 -4.39 1.70 -29.97
CA MET A 705 -4.23 3.15 -30.17
C MET A 705 -2.92 3.52 -30.88
N LEU A 706 -1.81 2.84 -30.56
CA LEU A 706 -0.51 3.05 -31.22
C LEU A 706 -0.45 2.36 -32.59
N ALA A 707 -0.98 1.14 -32.70
CA ALA A 707 -1.00 0.37 -33.94
C ALA A 707 -1.76 1.10 -35.07
N ALA A 708 -2.78 1.89 -34.74
CA ALA A 708 -3.54 2.69 -35.71
C ALA A 708 -2.71 3.77 -36.45
N ILE A 709 -1.56 4.20 -35.89
CA ILE A 709 -0.73 5.29 -36.44
C ILE A 709 0.73 4.89 -36.74
N ASP A 710 1.13 3.66 -36.43
CA ASP A 710 2.49 3.17 -36.74
C ASP A 710 2.56 2.44 -38.10
N LYS A 711 3.78 2.26 -38.62
CA LYS A 711 4.05 1.56 -39.89
C LYS A 711 3.64 0.08 -39.82
N GLU A 712 3.08 -0.45 -40.91
CA GLU A 712 2.77 -1.89 -41.03
C GLU A 712 4.04 -2.76 -41.03
N ASN A 713 3.92 -3.97 -40.49
CA ASN A 713 4.89 -5.06 -40.62
C ASN A 713 4.17 -6.41 -40.49
N ASP A 714 4.90 -7.50 -40.72
CA ASP A 714 4.47 -8.90 -40.64
C ASP A 714 5.13 -9.66 -39.47
N TYR A 715 5.66 -8.94 -38.48
CA TYR A 715 6.32 -9.52 -37.32
C TYR A 715 5.32 -10.21 -36.39
N VAL A 716 5.78 -11.25 -35.69
CA VAL A 716 5.01 -11.97 -34.66
C VAL A 716 5.80 -11.86 -33.35
N SER A 717 5.16 -11.35 -32.30
CA SER A 717 5.81 -11.16 -31.00
C SER A 717 6.11 -12.49 -30.32
N LYS A 718 7.05 -12.45 -29.38
CA LYS A 718 7.48 -13.63 -28.60
C LYS A 718 6.68 -13.81 -27.30
N PHE A 719 5.69 -12.96 -27.08
CA PHE A 719 4.85 -12.96 -25.90
C PHE A 719 3.83 -14.09 -26.01
N GLU A 720 4.03 -15.18 -25.24
CA GLU A 720 3.15 -16.36 -25.31
C GLU A 720 1.71 -16.04 -24.90
N ASP A 721 1.52 -15.08 -24.00
CA ASP A 721 0.24 -14.58 -23.49
C ASP A 721 -0.53 -13.66 -24.47
N VAL A 722 0.06 -13.34 -25.62
CA VAL A 722 -0.58 -12.54 -26.68
C VAL A 722 -1.27 -13.42 -27.74
N LYS A 723 -0.94 -14.71 -27.81
CA LYS A 723 -1.45 -15.63 -28.84
C LYS A 723 -2.93 -15.92 -28.65
N GLY A 724 -3.74 -15.63 -29.66
CA GLY A 724 -5.20 -15.73 -29.62
C GLY A 724 -5.89 -14.55 -28.90
N HIS A 725 -5.16 -13.54 -28.45
CA HIS A 725 -5.75 -12.35 -27.85
C HIS A 725 -6.43 -11.46 -28.92
N LYS A 726 -7.52 -10.76 -28.57
CA LYS A 726 -8.30 -9.94 -29.53
C LYS A 726 -7.50 -8.81 -30.21
N TYR A 727 -6.36 -8.44 -29.65
CA TYR A 727 -5.43 -7.43 -30.18
C TYR A 727 -4.04 -8.02 -30.51
N GLU A 728 -3.95 -9.33 -30.73
CA GLU A 728 -2.69 -10.01 -31.10
C GLU A 728 -1.97 -9.30 -32.25
N LYS A 729 -2.70 -8.96 -33.32
CA LYS A 729 -2.16 -8.29 -34.51
C LYS A 729 -1.59 -6.91 -34.15
N GLU A 730 -2.31 -6.12 -33.38
CA GLU A 730 -1.94 -4.76 -32.99
C GLU A 730 -0.70 -4.76 -32.09
N ILE A 731 -0.63 -5.69 -31.13
CA ILE A 731 0.53 -5.90 -30.25
C ILE A 731 1.74 -6.36 -31.06
N ASN A 732 1.57 -7.39 -31.92
CA ASN A 732 2.61 -7.90 -32.81
C ASN A 732 3.22 -6.79 -33.68
N LYS A 733 2.38 -5.95 -34.29
CA LYS A 733 2.80 -4.80 -35.11
C LYS A 733 3.69 -3.85 -34.32
N ILE A 734 3.29 -3.43 -33.11
CA ILE A 734 4.06 -2.44 -32.35
C ILE A 734 5.27 -3.01 -31.62
N ASP A 735 5.31 -4.32 -31.32
CA ASP A 735 6.53 -5.02 -30.86
C ASP A 735 7.57 -5.09 -31.99
N GLY A 736 7.16 -5.47 -33.20
CA GLY A 736 8.02 -5.50 -34.38
C GLY A 736 8.62 -4.14 -34.77
N ASN A 737 7.95 -3.06 -34.37
CA ASN A 737 8.43 -1.68 -34.53
C ASN A 737 9.19 -1.14 -33.30
N LYS A 738 9.46 -1.96 -32.27
CA LYS A 738 10.14 -1.61 -31.00
C LYS A 738 9.45 -0.52 -30.16
N ARG A 739 8.12 -0.37 -30.28
CA ARG A 739 7.36 0.67 -29.54
C ARG A 739 7.02 0.28 -28.10
N ILE A 740 6.91 -1.01 -27.86
CA ILE A 740 6.59 -1.58 -26.55
C ILE A 740 7.77 -2.39 -26.01
N ALA A 741 7.57 -2.95 -24.82
CA ALA A 741 8.35 -4.08 -24.32
C ALA A 741 7.42 -4.93 -23.46
N GLY A 742 7.66 -6.24 -23.43
CA GLY A 742 7.14 -7.12 -22.40
C GLY A 742 7.86 -6.89 -21.07
N TYR A 743 7.45 -7.67 -20.06
CA TYR A 743 8.14 -7.78 -18.78
C TYR A 743 9.31 -8.78 -18.89
N GLU A 744 10.15 -8.85 -17.86
CA GLU A 744 11.38 -9.66 -17.88
C GLU A 744 11.13 -11.18 -17.89
N ASP A 745 9.91 -11.60 -17.54
CA ASP A 745 9.40 -12.97 -17.68
C ASP A 745 9.07 -13.37 -19.13
N GLY A 746 9.06 -12.42 -20.08
CA GLY A 746 8.69 -12.65 -21.47
C GLY A 746 7.19 -12.52 -21.78
N THR A 747 6.38 -11.99 -20.86
CA THR A 747 4.94 -11.71 -21.06
C THR A 747 4.70 -10.27 -21.55
N PHE A 748 3.58 -10.02 -22.24
CA PHE A 748 3.11 -8.64 -22.51
C PHE A 748 2.07 -8.15 -21.50
N ARG A 749 1.35 -9.08 -20.85
CA ARG A 749 0.17 -8.89 -19.98
C ARG A 749 -0.89 -8.00 -20.64
N PRO A 750 -1.52 -8.45 -21.75
CA PRO A 750 -2.40 -7.62 -22.58
C PRO A 750 -3.59 -7.00 -21.83
N ASP A 751 -4.18 -7.75 -20.90
CA ASP A 751 -5.37 -7.33 -20.14
C ASP A 751 -5.05 -6.57 -18.84
N ASN A 752 -3.78 -6.43 -18.46
CA ASN A 752 -3.40 -5.59 -17.32
C ASN A 752 -3.69 -4.12 -17.63
N ASN A 753 -4.15 -3.38 -16.62
CA ASN A 753 -4.31 -1.93 -16.69
C ASN A 753 -2.94 -1.25 -16.93
N LEU A 754 -2.92 -0.21 -17.76
CA LEU A 754 -1.72 0.54 -18.11
C LEU A 754 -1.47 1.69 -17.13
N THR A 755 -0.27 1.73 -16.54
CA THR A 755 0.18 2.86 -15.71
C THR A 755 0.58 4.08 -16.55
N ARG A 756 0.57 5.28 -15.94
CA ARG A 756 1.09 6.51 -16.57
C ARG A 756 2.56 6.39 -16.99
N ALA A 757 3.38 5.68 -16.22
CA ALA A 757 4.79 5.40 -16.50
C ALA A 757 4.99 4.57 -17.78
N GLU A 758 4.28 3.44 -17.89
CA GLU A 758 4.35 2.56 -19.07
C GLU A 758 3.87 3.30 -20.32
N ALA A 759 2.76 4.03 -20.22
CA ALA A 759 2.20 4.83 -21.32
C ALA A 759 3.20 5.90 -21.83
N ALA A 760 3.89 6.60 -20.92
CA ALA A 760 4.95 7.54 -21.29
C ALA A 760 6.09 6.83 -22.03
N SER A 761 6.56 5.69 -21.51
CA SER A 761 7.65 4.92 -22.13
C SER A 761 7.30 4.42 -23.54
N PHE A 762 6.05 4.01 -23.78
CA PHE A 762 5.58 3.55 -25.09
C PHE A 762 5.42 4.72 -26.07
N LEU A 763 4.92 5.87 -25.61
CA LEU A 763 4.80 7.08 -26.42
C LEU A 763 6.17 7.65 -26.81
N ASN A 764 7.13 7.67 -25.88
CA ASN A 764 8.50 8.11 -26.19
C ASN A 764 9.19 7.19 -27.21
N ARG A 765 8.89 5.88 -27.24
CA ARG A 765 9.33 4.94 -28.29
C ARG A 765 8.56 5.07 -29.60
N MET A 766 7.29 5.45 -29.56
CA MET A 766 6.50 5.77 -30.76
C MET A 766 7.05 7.03 -31.47
N PHE A 767 7.35 8.07 -30.71
CA PHE A 767 7.70 9.39 -31.23
C PHE A 767 9.21 9.72 -31.22
N ASN A 768 10.09 8.73 -31.02
CA ASN A 768 11.55 8.89 -31.01
C ASN A 768 12.03 9.99 -30.02
N ARG A 769 11.71 9.79 -28.74
CA ARG A 769 12.00 10.73 -27.64
C ARG A 769 12.88 10.07 -26.57
N VAL A 770 14.00 10.70 -26.19
CA VAL A 770 15.02 10.13 -25.28
C VAL A 770 15.69 11.18 -24.38
N ALA A 771 15.24 11.26 -23.13
CA ALA A 771 16.00 11.89 -22.06
C ALA A 771 17.01 10.90 -21.42
N ASP A 772 18.19 11.39 -21.06
CA ASP A 772 19.20 10.76 -20.20
C ASP A 772 20.01 11.86 -19.46
N ASP A 773 20.99 11.48 -18.64
CA ASP A 773 21.92 12.39 -17.93
C ASP A 773 22.76 13.33 -18.84
N ALA A 774 22.87 13.03 -20.14
CA ALA A 774 23.53 13.88 -21.11
C ALA A 774 22.54 14.79 -21.85
N ALA A 775 21.27 14.39 -21.98
CA ALA A 775 20.22 15.17 -22.59
C ALA A 775 19.85 16.39 -21.73
N ILE A 776 19.65 16.19 -20.42
CA ILE A 776 19.17 17.23 -19.49
C ILE A 776 20.28 18.10 -18.87
N ARG A 777 21.53 17.98 -19.35
CA ARG A 777 22.71 18.50 -18.65
C ARG A 777 22.74 20.03 -18.60
N ASN A 778 22.94 20.58 -17.40
CA ASN A 778 22.81 22.00 -17.04
C ASN A 778 21.37 22.56 -17.09
N LEU A 779 20.36 21.70 -17.23
CA LEU A 779 18.94 22.07 -17.16
C LEU A 779 18.24 21.42 -15.95
N GLU A 780 18.93 20.58 -15.18
CA GLU A 780 18.37 19.72 -14.13
C GLU A 780 17.55 20.50 -13.11
N ASP A 781 18.04 21.66 -12.66
CA ASP A 781 17.36 22.54 -11.69
C ASP A 781 16.12 23.24 -12.28
N SER A 782 16.05 23.41 -13.59
CA SER A 782 14.93 24.05 -14.29
C SER A 782 13.81 23.08 -14.66
N LEU A 783 14.04 21.76 -14.58
CA LEU A 783 13.03 20.74 -14.87
C LEU A 783 11.82 20.88 -13.93
N VAL A 784 10.62 20.61 -14.48
CA VAL A 784 9.39 20.47 -13.68
C VAL A 784 9.62 19.40 -12.60
N LYS A 785 9.51 19.81 -11.34
CA LYS A 785 9.68 18.95 -10.16
C LYS A 785 8.32 18.42 -9.71
N PHE A 786 8.25 17.13 -9.43
CA PHE A 786 7.08 16.48 -8.84
C PHE A 786 7.41 15.91 -7.46
N THR A 787 6.41 15.78 -6.59
CA THR A 787 6.58 15.31 -5.20
C THR A 787 6.74 13.80 -5.05
N ASP A 788 6.46 13.06 -6.12
CA ASP A 788 6.38 11.59 -6.20
C ASP A 788 7.18 11.04 -7.40
N LEU A 789 8.25 11.73 -7.81
CA LEU A 789 9.15 11.34 -8.89
C LEU A 789 10.61 11.42 -8.45
N ASN A 790 11.23 10.26 -8.23
CA ASN A 790 12.61 10.12 -7.78
C ASN A 790 13.55 9.75 -8.93
N LYS A 791 14.81 10.20 -8.90
CA LYS A 791 15.80 9.87 -9.94
C LYS A 791 16.14 8.38 -10.03
N GLY A 792 15.84 7.60 -8.98
CA GLY A 792 15.97 6.14 -8.97
C GLY A 792 14.81 5.38 -9.61
N ASP A 793 13.69 6.04 -9.93
CA ASP A 793 12.53 5.38 -10.53
C ASP A 793 12.86 4.98 -11.98
N TRP A 794 12.53 3.75 -12.39
CA TRP A 794 12.84 3.26 -13.75
C TRP A 794 12.25 4.12 -14.88
N PHE A 795 11.15 4.82 -14.59
CA PHE A 795 10.44 5.72 -15.50
C PHE A 795 10.90 7.19 -15.40
N TYR A 796 11.91 7.52 -14.58
CA TYR A 796 12.30 8.91 -14.29
C TYR A 796 12.49 9.74 -15.57
N TYR A 797 13.35 9.27 -16.47
CA TYR A 797 13.62 9.94 -17.74
C TYR A 797 12.43 9.95 -18.69
N GLU A 798 11.62 8.88 -18.71
CA GLU A 798 10.43 8.81 -19.57
C GLU A 798 9.35 9.82 -19.13
N ILE A 799 9.24 10.12 -17.83
CA ILE A 799 8.36 11.17 -17.28
C ILE A 799 8.98 12.57 -17.45
N VAL A 800 10.29 12.75 -17.25
CA VAL A 800 11.00 14.02 -17.48
C VAL A 800 10.84 14.45 -18.95
N GLU A 801 11.04 13.53 -19.89
CA GLU A 801 10.79 13.71 -21.33
C GLU A 801 9.34 14.14 -21.62
N ALA A 802 8.38 13.52 -20.95
CA ALA A 802 6.95 13.76 -21.20
C ALA A 802 6.41 15.08 -20.60
N ALA A 803 7.05 15.59 -19.54
CA ALA A 803 6.58 16.72 -18.74
C ALA A 803 7.23 18.08 -19.05
N ASN A 804 8.31 18.10 -19.82
CA ASN A 804 9.09 19.31 -20.11
C ASN A 804 9.13 19.55 -21.62
N SER A 805 8.57 20.67 -22.10
CA SER A 805 8.82 21.15 -23.45
C SER A 805 10.27 21.64 -23.56
N HIS A 806 10.96 21.29 -24.65
CA HIS A 806 12.36 21.63 -24.84
C HIS A 806 12.75 21.74 -26.32
N GLU A 807 13.83 22.48 -26.58
CA GLU A 807 14.54 22.49 -27.87
C GLU A 807 15.75 21.57 -27.75
N LEU A 808 16.02 20.75 -28.77
CA LEU A 808 17.07 19.72 -28.74
C LEU A 808 17.85 19.62 -30.05
N VAL A 809 19.02 18.97 -30.00
CA VAL A 809 19.70 18.41 -31.17
C VAL A 809 19.88 16.90 -31.00
N ARG A 810 19.85 16.15 -32.11
CA ARG A 810 20.15 14.72 -32.09
C ARG A 810 21.65 14.49 -31.89
N ARG A 811 21.98 13.69 -30.88
CA ARG A 811 23.32 13.18 -30.56
C ARG A 811 23.53 11.85 -31.30
N ASP A 812 24.79 11.51 -31.54
CA ASP A 812 25.13 10.27 -32.24
C ASP A 812 24.90 9.03 -31.36
N GLY A 813 24.46 7.94 -31.99
CA GLY A 813 24.05 6.70 -31.31
C GLY A 813 22.55 6.66 -30.97
N SER A 814 22.09 5.48 -30.56
CA SER A 814 20.70 5.21 -30.19
C SER A 814 20.62 4.33 -28.95
N ASP A 815 19.45 4.32 -28.30
CA ASP A 815 19.15 3.35 -27.25
C ASP A 815 18.79 1.96 -27.81
N LYS A 816 18.48 1.01 -26.92
CA LYS A 816 18.15 -0.39 -27.27
C LYS A 816 16.83 -0.55 -28.07
N TYR A 817 16.04 0.50 -28.23
CA TYR A 817 14.81 0.55 -29.03
C TYR A 817 15.01 1.32 -30.35
N ASP A 818 16.27 1.54 -30.76
CA ASP A 818 16.71 2.33 -31.93
C ASP A 818 16.33 3.83 -31.83
N ARG A 819 16.00 4.35 -30.64
CA ARG A 819 15.69 5.78 -30.48
C ARG A 819 16.97 6.61 -30.50
N LEU A 820 17.04 7.65 -31.34
CA LEU A 820 18.21 8.53 -31.42
C LEU A 820 18.37 9.39 -30.16
N TYR A 821 19.56 9.35 -29.56
CA TYR A 821 19.86 10.13 -28.36
C TYR A 821 19.75 11.64 -28.59
N GLU A 822 19.51 12.37 -27.50
CA GLU A 822 19.24 13.80 -27.54
C GLU A 822 20.26 14.61 -26.74
N SER A 823 20.24 15.91 -26.94
CA SER A 823 20.93 16.93 -26.14
C SER A 823 20.04 18.15 -26.13
N TRP A 824 19.38 18.42 -24.99
CA TRP A 824 18.46 19.54 -24.86
C TRP A 824 19.28 20.84 -24.78
N LEU A 825 18.98 21.78 -25.66
CA LEU A 825 19.63 23.09 -25.71
C LEU A 825 19.06 24.03 -24.63
N ARG A 826 17.76 23.90 -24.36
CA ARG A 826 17.00 24.67 -23.36
C ARG A 826 15.60 24.08 -23.18
N LEU A 827 15.00 24.38 -22.03
CA LEU A 827 13.55 24.27 -21.88
C LEU A 827 12.85 25.41 -22.63
N ILE A 828 11.62 25.16 -23.08
CA ILE A 828 10.71 26.15 -23.67
C ILE A 828 9.36 26.06 -22.96
N ASP A 829 8.44 27.00 -23.21
CA ASP A 829 7.14 27.00 -22.54
C ASP A 829 6.37 25.69 -22.77
N ASN A 830 5.75 25.18 -21.70
CA ASN A 830 4.85 24.03 -21.75
C ASN A 830 3.54 24.33 -22.51
N GLY A 831 3.27 25.60 -22.84
CA GLY A 831 2.30 25.99 -23.88
C GLY A 831 0.84 25.81 -23.50
N ILE A 832 0.57 25.52 -22.22
CA ILE A 832 -0.77 25.46 -21.63
C ILE A 832 -0.81 26.39 -20.43
N THR A 833 -1.35 27.59 -20.65
CA THR A 833 -2.00 28.33 -19.56
C THR A 833 -3.16 27.48 -19.06
N ARG A 834 -3.19 27.21 -17.75
CA ARG A 834 -4.32 26.55 -17.06
C ARG A 834 -5.64 27.31 -17.28
#